data_AF-C4RQM3-F1
#
_entry.id   AF-C4RQM3-F1
#
_cell.length_a   1.000
_cell.length_b   1.000
_cell.length_c   1.000
_cell.angle_alpha   90.00
_cell.angle_beta   90.00
_cell.angle_gamma   90.00
#
_symmetry.space_group_name_H-M   'P 1'
#
loop_
_entity.id
_entity.type
_entity.pdbx_description
1 polymer ?
#
loop_
_entity_poly.entity_id
_entity_poly.type
_entity_poly.pdbx_seq_one_letter_code
_entity_poly.pdbx_strand_id
1 'polypeptide(L)'
;MLDAGGEIDKSRRSLSISDLTACHRCLYLLAYPRVDAAVAGRSRGLSQRGAAPPEPRGATEASFNRLAARDVWWRGHLLLEQLTAFGSARTTAELEAAELYRQAHHAAVVEGLRGTPVQELRAVRPGLRIAPSLERQGYRTVLDVLGASHGDLVRLPGVGSRSAAAIADAAQALQRLVEHGASVRLDADRKDPALEPLLRALRVLRIVTQLHADGIARLGPLADDLADALRRAKRATRRGGLLIARAATKAAARSAVAEVERLLSSRQADAAATILGQWDQSSSQALTDGRDALWADFARHAAVYNTLLERVSGSTTDGAAAHGHLPQALQNQAGQIGLDLGRLRVTLRGYQAFGVRYALLQRRCILGDEMGLGKTIEAIAVCAHLAAAGGRHFLVVCPASVIVNWLNEIASHSTLPAHRLHGPQRDEAIRHWHADGGVAVTTFETLSRLSLPQDLRPGVVIVDEAQLIKNPAAQRSQAVAAYLAQAPRALFLTGTPMLNRVDEFRNLIRYLNPAVAATISVTDGLAGAASFRRKVANVYLRRNQKDVLAELPDLIEVADWVEMGQAETRAYRRAVEARQFAHMRRAAVVIDGSVMPAKVERLREIIQEAADNGWKVVVFSFFLEVLERVRVSLQEDTPVFLLSGAVPVAARQQVVDDFSGTDGHAVLVSQIGVGGVGLNLPAASIVVLTEPQLTPAHEEQAIRRCYRMGQTRGVRVHRLLARNTVDQRLLEMLERKSALIRAYAHDSVAKSADPLATDGTYVDHDLLTDEAIPLDRRIIMVERQRLGLDKRRVS
;
A
#
# COMPACT_ATOMS: atom_id res chain seq x y z
N MET A 1 -17.72 32.90 8.10
CA MET A 1 -19.13 32.81 7.68
C MET A 1 -19.84 32.02 8.77
N LEU A 2 -20.15 32.73 9.86
CA LEU A 2 -20.90 32.27 11.02
C LEU A 2 -22.15 33.17 11.06
N ASP A 3 -23.31 32.54 11.27
CA ASP A 3 -24.68 33.06 11.14
C ASP A 3 -25.26 33.23 9.73
N ALA A 4 -25.97 32.18 9.31
CA ALA A 4 -27.26 32.31 8.65
C ALA A 4 -28.10 31.06 8.96
N GLY A 5 -28.99 31.17 9.94
CA GLY A 5 -30.08 30.22 10.13
C GLY A 5 -31.01 30.25 8.93
N GLY A 6 -31.21 29.09 8.30
CA GLY A 6 -32.20 28.87 7.25
C GLY A 6 -32.83 27.51 7.46
N GLU A 7 -34.16 27.50 7.59
CA GLU A 7 -34.99 26.30 7.70
C GLU A 7 -34.61 25.26 6.63
N ILE A 8 -34.15 24.09 7.08
CA ILE A 8 -33.96 22.92 6.22
C ILE A 8 -35.28 22.15 6.16
N ASP A 9 -35.83 22.12 4.95
CA ASP A 9 -36.89 21.27 4.43
C ASP A 9 -36.88 19.84 5.04
N LYS A 10 -37.95 19.49 5.75
CA LYS A 10 -38.15 18.22 6.49
C LYS A 10 -38.45 16.99 5.60
N SER A 11 -38.23 17.03 4.29
CA SER A 11 -38.74 15.98 3.38
C SER A 11 -37.73 14.97 2.80
N ARG A 12 -36.44 14.98 3.18
CA ARG A 12 -35.50 13.89 2.82
C ARG A 12 -34.64 13.45 4.01
N ARG A 13 -35.12 12.46 4.77
CA ARG A 13 -34.26 11.69 5.69
C ARG A 13 -33.28 10.87 4.85
N SER A 14 -31.99 11.21 4.90
CA SER A 14 -30.91 10.30 4.53
C SER A 14 -30.95 9.11 5.49
N LEU A 15 -31.34 7.93 4.99
CA LEU A 15 -31.30 6.69 5.77
C LEU A 15 -29.82 6.37 6.07
N SER A 16 -29.46 6.26 7.34
CA SER A 16 -28.14 5.75 7.74
C SER A 16 -28.05 4.24 7.46
N ILE A 17 -26.83 3.69 7.36
CA ILE A 17 -26.65 2.23 7.25
C ILE A 17 -27.29 1.51 8.46
N SER A 18 -27.28 2.14 9.64
CA SER A 18 -28.00 1.71 10.84
C SER A 18 -29.50 1.55 10.60
N ASP A 19 -30.13 2.51 9.91
CA ASP A 19 -31.57 2.47 9.58
C ASP A 19 -31.89 1.37 8.54
N LEU A 20 -30.98 1.12 7.61
CA LEU A 20 -31.09 0.04 6.62
C LEU A 20 -30.93 -1.35 7.26
N THR A 21 -29.97 -1.53 8.17
CA THR A 21 -29.78 -2.78 8.93
C THR A 21 -30.92 -3.03 9.94
N ALA A 22 -31.44 -1.99 10.60
CA ALA A 22 -32.60 -2.11 11.49
C ALA A 22 -33.87 -2.49 10.71
N CYS A 23 -34.06 -1.93 9.51
CA CYS A 23 -35.14 -2.32 8.61
C CYS A 23 -34.98 -3.79 8.13
N HIS A 24 -33.75 -4.22 7.83
CA HIS A 24 -33.43 -5.61 7.47
C HIS A 24 -33.76 -6.60 8.59
N ARG A 25 -33.39 -6.27 9.84
CA ARG A 25 -33.62 -7.15 11.00
C ARG A 25 -35.11 -7.28 11.35
N CYS A 26 -35.89 -6.20 11.18
CA CYS A 26 -37.35 -6.25 11.34
C CYS A 26 -38.03 -7.08 10.25
N LEU A 27 -37.61 -6.96 8.98
CA LEU A 27 -38.19 -7.72 7.87
C LEU A 27 -37.82 -9.21 7.92
N TYR A 28 -36.60 -9.55 8.33
CA TYR A 28 -36.13 -10.94 8.44
C TYR A 28 -36.79 -11.70 9.61
N LEU A 29 -36.96 -11.06 10.77
CA LEU A 29 -37.64 -11.65 11.93
C LEU A 29 -39.16 -11.79 11.74
N LEU A 30 -39.77 -10.95 10.90
CA LEU A 30 -41.19 -11.06 10.55
C LEU A 30 -41.48 -12.12 9.48
N ALA A 31 -40.47 -12.54 8.72
CA ALA A 31 -40.62 -13.54 7.65
C ALA A 31 -40.35 -14.99 8.12
N TYR A 32 -39.56 -15.22 9.18
CA TYR A 32 -39.18 -16.57 9.64
C TYR A 32 -38.95 -16.65 11.16
N PRO A 33 -39.90 -17.19 11.97
CA PRO A 33 -39.58 -17.64 13.32
C PRO A 33 -38.68 -18.90 13.24
N ARG A 34 -37.61 -18.94 14.04
CA ARG A 34 -36.67 -20.06 14.17
C ARG A 34 -37.40 -21.41 14.21
N VAL A 35 -37.13 -22.28 13.24
CA VAL A 35 -37.40 -23.71 13.36
C VAL A 35 -36.08 -24.35 13.77
N ASP A 36 -35.88 -24.50 15.08
CA ASP A 36 -34.85 -25.39 15.63
C ASP A 36 -35.52 -26.60 16.27
N ALA A 37 -34.96 -27.77 15.93
CA ALA A 37 -34.96 -29.04 16.66
C ALA A 37 -36.29 -29.75 16.96
N ALA A 38 -36.74 -30.62 16.03
CA ALA A 38 -37.48 -31.85 16.37
C ALA A 38 -37.60 -32.86 15.20
N VAL A 39 -36.49 -33.36 14.64
CA VAL A 39 -36.52 -34.63 13.88
C VAL A 39 -35.25 -35.45 14.17
N ALA A 40 -35.24 -36.05 15.35
CA ALA A 40 -34.47 -37.27 15.61
C ALA A 40 -35.41 -38.28 16.27
N GLY A 41 -35.71 -39.35 15.56
CA GLY A 41 -36.39 -40.53 16.10
C GLY A 41 -37.85 -40.68 15.72
N ARG A 42 -38.11 -41.44 14.65
CA ARG A 42 -38.87 -42.72 14.70
C ARG A 42 -39.16 -43.21 13.28
N SER A 43 -38.39 -44.21 12.88
CA SER A 43 -38.72 -45.16 11.82
C SER A 43 -39.68 -46.25 12.32
N ARG A 44 -40.38 -46.90 11.37
CA ARG A 44 -41.39 -48.00 11.45
C ARG A 44 -42.82 -47.46 11.52
N GLY A 45 -43.74 -47.74 10.61
CA GLY A 45 -43.84 -48.69 9.49
C GLY A 45 -45.33 -49.08 9.41
N LEU A 46 -45.92 -49.19 8.20
CA LEU A 46 -46.97 -50.17 7.83
C LEU A 46 -47.60 -49.87 6.46
N SER A 47 -47.40 -50.86 5.58
CA SER A 47 -48.28 -51.44 4.54
C SER A 47 -48.96 -50.57 3.47
N GLN A 48 -48.60 -50.93 2.23
CA GLN A 48 -49.38 -50.79 1.00
C GLN A 48 -50.81 -51.33 1.11
N ARG A 49 -51.78 -50.63 0.50
CA ARG A 49 -52.88 -51.21 -0.31
C ARG A 49 -53.31 -50.18 -1.36
N GLY A 50 -53.45 -50.65 -2.59
CA GLY A 50 -53.71 -49.82 -3.76
C GLY A 50 -55.17 -49.44 -3.98
N ALA A 51 -55.36 -48.37 -4.76
CA ALA A 51 -56.50 -48.15 -5.62
C ALA A 51 -56.08 -47.18 -6.74
N ALA A 52 -56.46 -47.52 -7.98
CA ALA A 52 -56.23 -46.73 -9.18
C ALA A 52 -56.90 -45.33 -9.09
N PRO A 53 -56.36 -44.30 -9.75
CA PRO A 53 -56.89 -42.95 -9.67
C PRO A 53 -58.22 -42.85 -10.46
N PRO A 54 -59.22 -42.08 -9.99
CA PRO A 54 -60.33 -41.71 -10.86
C PRO A 54 -59.84 -40.72 -11.92
N GLU A 55 -60.24 -40.95 -13.16
CA GLU A 55 -60.00 -40.05 -14.30
C GLU A 55 -60.54 -38.62 -14.05
N PRO A 56 -59.91 -37.60 -14.67
CA PRO A 56 -60.12 -36.21 -14.32
C PRO A 56 -61.44 -35.70 -14.90
N ARG A 57 -62.43 -35.50 -14.04
CA ARG A 57 -63.59 -34.67 -14.38
C ARG A 57 -63.17 -33.21 -14.36
N GLY A 58 -63.07 -32.63 -15.56
CA GLY A 58 -63.25 -31.20 -15.83
C GLY A 58 -62.46 -30.25 -14.95
N ALA A 59 -61.18 -30.05 -15.28
CA ALA A 59 -60.43 -28.89 -14.78
C ALA A 59 -61.00 -27.61 -15.42
N THR A 60 -62.00 -27.04 -14.77
CA THR A 60 -62.31 -25.61 -14.87
C THR A 60 -61.02 -24.83 -14.60
N GLU A 61 -60.78 -23.79 -15.40
CA GLU A 61 -59.62 -22.90 -15.32
C GLU A 61 -59.10 -22.75 -13.89
N ALA A 62 -57.96 -23.37 -13.58
CA ALA A 62 -57.29 -23.21 -12.31
C ALA A 62 -57.16 -21.71 -12.03
N SER A 63 -57.98 -21.22 -11.09
CA SER A 63 -58.05 -19.81 -10.77
C SER A 63 -56.64 -19.33 -10.48
N PHE A 64 -56.15 -18.42 -11.31
CA PHE A 64 -54.84 -17.81 -11.09
C PHE A 64 -54.83 -17.23 -9.68
N ASN A 65 -54.10 -17.89 -8.77
CA ASN A 65 -54.15 -17.56 -7.36
C ASN A 65 -53.43 -16.23 -7.16
N ARG A 66 -54.22 -15.16 -7.10
CA ARG A 66 -53.73 -13.80 -6.90
C ARG A 66 -52.87 -13.66 -5.64
N LEU A 67 -53.11 -14.47 -4.60
CA LEU A 67 -52.28 -14.47 -3.40
C LEU A 67 -50.88 -15.03 -3.70
N ALA A 68 -50.78 -16.14 -4.43
CA ALA A 68 -49.50 -16.71 -4.86
C ALA A 68 -48.73 -15.76 -5.79
N ALA A 69 -49.40 -15.14 -6.76
CA ALA A 69 -48.78 -14.14 -7.63
C ALA A 69 -48.28 -12.91 -6.87
N ARG A 70 -49.00 -12.51 -5.80
CA ARG A 70 -48.59 -11.41 -4.93
C ARG A 70 -47.38 -11.79 -4.07
N ASP A 71 -47.31 -13.03 -3.59
CA ASP A 71 -46.17 -13.54 -2.83
C ASP A 71 -44.89 -13.59 -3.68
N VAL A 72 -44.95 -14.21 -4.87
CA VAL A 72 -43.83 -14.26 -5.82
C VAL A 72 -43.34 -12.86 -6.19
N TRP A 73 -44.27 -11.93 -6.46
CA TRP A 73 -43.93 -10.54 -6.75
C TRP A 73 -43.24 -9.86 -5.56
N TRP A 74 -43.71 -10.07 -4.33
CA TRP A 74 -43.09 -9.50 -3.13
C TRP A 74 -41.69 -10.04 -2.88
N ARG A 75 -41.48 -11.36 -3.03
CA ARG A 75 -40.15 -11.97 -2.93
C ARG A 75 -39.19 -11.43 -3.97
N GLY A 76 -39.64 -11.29 -5.22
CA GLY A 76 -38.86 -10.68 -6.29
C GLY A 76 -38.54 -9.22 -6.01
N HIS A 77 -39.53 -8.45 -5.54
CA HIS A 77 -39.34 -7.04 -5.19
C HIS A 77 -38.33 -6.87 -4.06
N LEU A 78 -38.42 -7.69 -3.01
CA LEU A 78 -37.48 -7.66 -1.89
C LEU A 78 -36.05 -7.96 -2.36
N LEU A 79 -35.87 -8.98 -3.21
CA LEU A 79 -34.56 -9.29 -3.77
C LEU A 79 -34.04 -8.13 -4.64
N LEU A 80 -34.90 -7.50 -5.45
CA LEU A 80 -34.50 -6.34 -6.25
C LEU A 80 -34.11 -5.14 -5.37
N GLU A 81 -34.84 -4.88 -4.28
CA GLU A 81 -34.49 -3.84 -3.31
C GLU A 81 -33.14 -4.14 -2.65
N GLN A 82 -32.89 -5.40 -2.26
CA GLN A 82 -31.60 -5.82 -1.72
C GLN A 82 -30.46 -5.65 -2.73
N LEU A 83 -30.66 -6.05 -3.99
CA LEU A 83 -29.69 -5.90 -5.07
C LEU A 83 -29.40 -4.42 -5.37
N THR A 84 -30.42 -3.57 -5.32
CA THR A 84 -30.28 -2.12 -5.53
C THR A 84 -29.54 -1.47 -4.36
N ALA A 85 -29.92 -1.83 -3.12
CA ALA A 85 -29.25 -1.37 -1.91
C ALA A 85 -27.77 -1.78 -1.94
N PHE A 86 -27.49 -3.06 -2.25
CA PHE A 86 -26.14 -3.55 -2.46
C PHE A 86 -25.43 -2.75 -3.54
N GLY A 87 -26.00 -2.57 -4.73
CA GLY A 87 -25.38 -1.80 -5.82
C GLY A 87 -24.99 -0.36 -5.43
N SER A 88 -25.77 0.28 -4.56
CA SER A 88 -25.47 1.64 -4.03
C SER A 88 -24.62 1.67 -2.74
N ALA A 89 -24.42 0.52 -2.08
CA ALA A 89 -23.86 0.45 -0.73
C ALA A 89 -22.47 1.08 -0.61
N ARG A 90 -21.62 0.91 -1.63
CA ARG A 90 -20.27 1.51 -1.64
C ARG A 90 -20.36 3.02 -1.65
N THR A 91 -21.17 3.59 -2.54
CA THR A 91 -21.36 5.05 -2.62
C THR A 91 -21.90 5.61 -1.31
N THR A 92 -22.87 4.93 -0.70
CA THR A 92 -23.43 5.32 0.60
C THR A 92 -22.36 5.29 1.71
N ALA A 93 -21.58 4.21 1.79
CA ALA A 93 -20.49 4.09 2.76
C ALA A 93 -19.36 5.10 2.53
N GLU A 94 -19.04 5.43 1.27
CA GLU A 94 -18.07 6.48 0.91
C GLU A 94 -18.55 7.86 1.39
N LEU A 95 -19.83 8.20 1.19
CA LEU A 95 -20.42 9.47 1.64
C LEU A 95 -20.44 9.60 3.16
N GLU A 96 -20.81 8.54 3.87
CA GLU A 96 -20.83 8.50 5.34
C GLU A 96 -19.43 8.67 5.92
N ALA A 97 -18.44 7.92 5.40
CA ALA A 97 -17.05 8.05 5.81
C ALA A 97 -16.47 9.44 5.49
N ALA A 98 -16.85 10.05 4.36
CA ALA A 98 -16.43 11.41 4.01
C ALA A 98 -17.01 12.48 4.95
N GLU A 99 -18.25 12.31 5.41
CA GLU A 99 -18.85 13.21 6.40
C GLU A 99 -18.15 13.09 7.76
N LEU A 100 -17.90 11.86 8.23
CA LEU A 100 -17.16 11.63 9.48
C LEU A 100 -15.72 12.12 9.40
N TYR A 101 -15.10 12.02 8.22
CA TYR A 101 -13.78 12.61 7.98
C TYR A 101 -13.82 14.13 8.12
N ARG A 102 -14.79 14.82 7.50
CA ARG A 102 -14.94 16.28 7.62
C ARG A 102 -15.08 16.72 9.08
N GLN A 103 -15.84 15.97 9.88
CA GLN A 103 -16.01 16.23 11.31
C GLN A 103 -14.68 16.08 12.07
N ALA A 104 -13.95 14.98 11.84
CA ALA A 104 -12.64 14.74 12.44
C ALA A 104 -11.59 15.79 12.00
N HIS A 105 -11.59 16.17 10.73
CA HIS A 105 -10.71 17.19 10.18
C HIS A 105 -11.00 18.56 10.78
N HIS A 106 -12.27 18.96 10.83
CA HIS A 106 -12.69 20.20 11.49
C HIS A 106 -12.25 20.23 12.97
N ALA A 107 -12.41 19.12 13.70
CA ALA A 107 -11.94 19.03 15.08
C ALA A 107 -10.41 19.23 15.19
N ALA A 108 -9.64 18.62 14.29
CA ALA A 108 -8.18 18.80 14.22
C ALA A 108 -7.77 20.24 13.89
N VAL A 109 -8.49 20.90 12.97
CA VAL A 109 -8.28 22.32 12.64
C VAL A 109 -8.55 23.21 13.84
N VAL A 110 -9.67 23.00 14.54
CA VAL A 110 -10.01 23.75 15.74
C VAL A 110 -8.95 23.59 16.82
N GLU A 111 -8.44 22.37 17.02
CA GLU A 111 -7.36 22.12 17.98
C GLU A 111 -6.05 22.80 17.55
N GLY A 112 -5.70 22.76 16.26
CA GLY A 112 -4.53 23.47 15.73
C GLY A 112 -4.64 24.99 15.92
N LEU A 113 -5.81 25.58 15.67
CA LEU A 113 -6.05 27.01 15.87
C LEU A 113 -6.03 27.41 17.34
N ARG A 114 -6.51 26.53 18.24
CA ARG A 114 -6.42 26.71 19.70
C ARG A 114 -4.97 26.64 20.18
N GLY A 115 -4.14 25.81 19.56
CA GLY A 115 -2.71 25.72 19.84
C GLY A 115 -1.87 26.86 19.26
N THR A 116 -2.43 27.65 18.32
CA THR A 116 -1.68 28.70 17.60
C THR A 116 -1.81 30.04 18.33
N PRO A 117 -0.72 30.60 18.88
CA PRO A 117 -0.75 31.87 19.59
C PRO A 117 -1.14 33.04 18.68
N VAL A 118 -1.84 34.04 19.21
CA VAL A 118 -2.29 35.22 18.44
C VAL A 118 -1.15 36.01 17.79
N GLN A 119 0.07 35.88 18.32
CA GLN A 119 1.27 36.52 17.79
C GLN A 119 1.65 36.02 16.39
N GLU A 120 1.27 34.78 16.05
CA GLU A 120 1.52 34.15 14.74
C GLU A 120 0.77 34.85 13.59
N LEU A 121 -0.22 35.71 13.87
CA LEU A 121 -0.85 36.54 12.85
C LEU A 121 0.15 37.42 12.08
N ARG A 122 1.29 37.77 12.71
CA ARG A 122 2.38 38.50 12.06
C ARG A 122 3.12 37.68 11.00
N ALA A 123 3.12 36.36 11.09
CA ALA A 123 3.80 35.49 10.13
C ALA A 123 3.14 35.58 8.74
N VAL A 124 1.82 35.74 8.70
CA VAL A 124 1.05 35.85 7.44
C VAL A 124 0.92 37.30 6.97
N ARG A 125 0.99 38.27 7.89
CA ARG A 125 0.94 39.70 7.58
C ARG A 125 2.06 40.48 8.29
N PRO A 126 3.26 40.54 7.70
CA PRO A 126 4.38 41.31 8.23
C PRO A 126 3.98 42.78 8.43
N GLY A 127 4.28 43.35 9.60
CA GLY A 127 3.90 44.73 9.95
C GLY A 127 2.53 44.89 10.63
N LEU A 128 1.79 43.79 10.85
CA LEU A 128 0.55 43.82 11.64
C LEU A 128 0.84 44.18 13.11
N ARG A 129 0.28 45.31 13.57
CA ARG A 129 0.34 45.72 14.98
C ARG A 129 -0.69 44.94 15.80
N ILE A 130 -0.24 43.89 16.46
CA ILE A 130 -1.03 43.19 17.48
C ILE A 130 -0.97 44.03 18.75
N ALA A 131 -2.11 44.61 19.13
CA ALA A 131 -2.21 45.43 20.32
C ALA A 131 -2.12 44.53 21.57
N PRO A 132 -1.33 44.90 22.61
CA PRO A 132 -1.28 44.15 23.88
C PRO A 132 -2.64 44.08 24.61
N SER A 133 -3.64 44.83 24.15
CA SER A 133 -5.03 44.76 24.63
C SER A 133 -5.75 43.49 24.19
N LEU A 134 -5.35 42.82 23.09
CA LEU A 134 -5.95 41.55 22.66
C LEU A 134 -5.76 40.47 23.73
N GLU A 135 -4.51 40.21 24.13
CA GLU A 135 -4.18 39.17 25.11
C GLU A 135 -4.76 39.49 26.50
N ARG A 136 -4.74 40.77 26.89
CA ARG A 136 -5.33 41.24 28.16
C ARG A 136 -6.85 41.03 28.23
N GLN A 137 -7.53 41.00 27.08
CA GLN A 137 -8.97 40.76 26.97
C GLN A 137 -9.31 39.29 26.67
N GLY A 138 -8.32 38.39 26.75
CA GLY A 138 -8.53 36.95 26.62
C GLY A 138 -8.34 36.38 25.20
N TYR A 139 -8.04 37.20 24.20
CA TYR A 139 -7.69 36.73 22.85
C TYR A 139 -6.24 36.25 22.81
N ARG A 140 -6.01 35.00 23.22
CA ARG A 140 -4.65 34.42 23.33
C ARG A 140 -4.28 33.62 22.09
N THR A 141 -5.27 33.08 21.39
CA THR A 141 -5.11 32.16 20.27
C THR A 141 -5.75 32.74 19.02
N VAL A 142 -5.38 32.18 17.87
CA VAL A 142 -6.00 32.53 16.58
C VAL A 142 -7.49 32.15 16.57
N LEU A 143 -7.86 31.05 17.24
CA LEU A 143 -9.26 30.65 17.40
C LEU A 143 -10.09 31.71 18.13
N ASP A 144 -9.55 32.30 19.21
CA ASP A 144 -10.25 33.35 19.96
C ASP A 144 -10.56 34.57 19.07
N VAL A 145 -9.59 34.94 18.21
CA VAL A 145 -9.75 36.06 17.27
C VAL A 145 -10.77 35.74 16.18
N LEU A 146 -10.78 34.50 15.65
CA LEU A 146 -11.77 34.06 14.67
C LEU A 146 -13.19 34.01 15.23
N GLY A 147 -13.33 33.74 16.54
CA GLY A 147 -14.60 33.78 17.25
C GLY A 147 -15.10 35.19 17.59
N ALA A 148 -14.26 36.22 17.45
CA ALA A 148 -14.62 37.60 17.73
C ALA A 148 -15.40 38.24 16.58
N SER A 149 -16.44 39.02 16.88
CA SER A 149 -17.07 39.87 15.87
C SER A 149 -16.17 41.06 15.52
N HIS A 150 -16.36 41.66 14.35
CA HIS A 150 -15.64 42.90 13.99
C HIS A 150 -15.82 44.00 15.05
N GLY A 151 -17.03 44.11 15.63
CA GLY A 151 -17.33 45.07 16.69
C GLY A 151 -16.57 44.81 17.99
N ASP A 152 -16.36 43.54 18.36
CA ASP A 152 -15.58 43.16 19.54
C ASP A 152 -14.13 43.63 19.40
N LEU A 153 -13.54 43.42 18.22
CA LEU A 153 -12.17 43.82 17.93
C LEU A 153 -11.99 45.35 17.92
N VAL A 154 -12.97 46.11 17.40
CA VAL A 154 -12.92 47.59 17.38
C VAL A 154 -13.07 48.20 18.78
N ARG A 155 -13.74 47.51 19.70
CA ARG A 155 -13.87 47.96 21.10
C ARG A 155 -12.56 47.85 21.89
N LEU A 156 -11.56 47.16 21.37
CA LEU A 156 -10.27 47.01 22.03
C LEU A 156 -9.47 48.33 22.01
N PRO A 157 -8.92 48.76 23.16
CA PRO A 157 -8.08 49.96 23.21
C PRO A 157 -6.92 49.87 22.21
N GLY A 158 -6.80 50.87 21.34
CA GLY A 158 -5.75 50.96 20.32
C GLY A 158 -6.03 50.20 19.01
N VAL A 159 -7.22 49.59 18.85
CA VAL A 159 -7.62 48.87 17.63
C VAL A 159 -8.73 49.64 16.91
N GLY A 160 -8.38 50.35 15.83
CA GLY A 160 -9.36 50.98 14.95
C GLY A 160 -9.99 49.98 13.96
N SER A 161 -11.07 50.38 13.26
CA SER A 161 -11.76 49.53 12.27
C SER A 161 -10.83 48.91 11.21
N ARG A 162 -9.88 49.68 10.67
CA ARG A 162 -8.87 49.17 9.73
C ARG A 162 -7.94 48.12 10.35
N SER A 163 -7.57 48.30 11.62
CA SER A 163 -6.74 47.33 12.35
C SER A 163 -7.52 46.06 12.68
N ALA A 164 -8.79 46.18 13.08
CA ALA A 164 -9.68 45.05 13.33
C ALA A 164 -9.90 44.20 12.08
N ALA A 165 -10.14 44.84 10.92
CA ALA A 165 -10.22 44.13 9.64
C ALA A 165 -8.90 43.42 9.30
N ALA A 166 -7.77 44.09 9.49
CA ALA A 166 -6.47 43.50 9.19
C ALA A 166 -6.11 42.29 10.09
N ILE A 167 -6.53 42.33 11.35
CA ILE A 167 -6.40 41.21 12.31
C ILE A 167 -7.28 40.03 11.88
N ALA A 168 -8.55 40.29 11.53
CA ALA A 168 -9.48 39.26 11.06
C ALA A 168 -9.01 38.62 9.75
N ASP A 169 -8.53 39.41 8.79
CA ASP A 169 -7.97 38.91 7.52
C ASP A 169 -6.76 38.00 7.74
N ALA A 170 -5.86 38.41 8.64
CA ALA A 170 -4.67 37.62 8.99
C ALA A 170 -5.08 36.31 9.68
N ALA A 171 -6.08 36.35 10.56
CA ALA A 171 -6.59 35.17 11.24
C ALA A 171 -7.24 34.20 10.25
N GLN A 172 -8.03 34.69 9.30
CA GLN A 172 -8.60 33.87 8.22
C GLN A 172 -7.54 33.30 7.27
N ALA A 173 -6.47 34.05 7.00
CA ALA A 173 -5.37 33.57 6.17
C ALA A 173 -4.59 32.45 6.88
N LEU A 174 -4.35 32.60 8.18
CA LEU A 174 -3.72 31.56 9.00
C LEU A 174 -4.65 30.37 9.21
N GLN A 175 -5.97 30.58 9.35
CA GLN A 175 -6.98 29.52 9.35
C GLN A 175 -6.86 28.66 8.09
N ARG A 176 -6.81 29.29 6.90
CA ARG A 176 -6.61 28.54 5.66
C ARG A 176 -5.31 27.75 5.69
N LEU A 177 -4.21 28.30 6.20
CA LEU A 177 -2.94 27.56 6.32
C LEU A 177 -3.05 26.35 7.25
N VAL A 178 -3.69 26.51 8.41
CA VAL A 178 -3.95 25.42 9.37
C VAL A 178 -4.90 24.38 8.77
N GLU A 179 -5.96 24.79 8.07
CA GLU A 179 -6.89 23.90 7.37
C GLU A 179 -6.20 23.02 6.33
N HIS A 180 -5.27 23.59 5.55
CA HIS A 180 -4.49 22.84 4.56
C HIS A 180 -3.41 21.95 5.21
N GLY A 181 -2.89 22.34 6.38
CA GLY A 181 -1.89 21.57 7.12
C GLY A 181 -2.48 20.49 8.03
N ALA A 182 -3.73 20.61 8.44
CA ALA A 182 -4.40 19.68 9.32
C ALA A 182 -4.71 18.37 8.57
N SER A 183 -4.11 17.27 9.03
CA SER A 183 -4.38 15.93 8.52
C SER A 183 -4.95 15.05 9.62
N VAL A 184 -6.06 14.36 9.35
CA VAL A 184 -6.55 13.29 10.23
C VAL A 184 -5.64 12.07 10.07
N ARG A 185 -5.07 11.57 11.16
CA ARG A 185 -4.20 10.38 11.17
C ARG A 185 -4.74 9.35 12.14
N LEU A 186 -4.81 8.09 11.68
CA LEU A 186 -5.18 6.95 12.52
C LEU A 186 -3.89 6.36 13.11
N ASP A 187 -3.83 6.28 14.44
CA ASP A 187 -2.66 5.81 15.18
C ASP A 187 -3.05 4.62 16.07
N ALA A 188 -2.45 3.47 15.81
CA ALA A 188 -2.75 2.21 16.49
C ALA A 188 -2.27 2.18 17.95
N ASP A 189 -1.35 3.05 18.35
CA ASP A 189 -0.84 3.15 19.72
C ASP A 189 -1.65 4.15 20.55
N ARG A 190 -1.94 5.33 19.98
CA ARG A 190 -2.76 6.34 20.66
C ARG A 190 -4.22 5.91 20.80
N LYS A 191 -4.75 5.17 19.81
CA LYS A 191 -6.15 4.70 19.74
C LYS A 191 -7.18 5.80 20.06
N ASP A 192 -7.12 6.95 19.40
CA ASP A 192 -7.95 8.12 19.75
C ASP A 192 -9.48 7.80 19.69
N PRO A 193 -10.22 7.90 20.82
CA PRO A 193 -11.66 7.64 20.84
C PRO A 193 -12.48 8.53 19.89
N ALA A 194 -12.02 9.75 19.61
CA ALA A 194 -12.70 10.68 18.71
C ALA A 194 -12.70 10.20 17.25
N LEU A 195 -11.77 9.31 16.87
CA LEU A 195 -11.64 8.78 15.52
C LEU A 195 -12.35 7.43 15.33
N GLU A 196 -12.86 6.82 16.40
CA GLU A 196 -13.53 5.50 16.31
C GLU A 196 -14.76 5.48 15.39
N PRO A 197 -15.64 6.52 15.36
CA PRO A 197 -16.75 6.56 14.41
C PRO A 197 -16.28 6.52 12.94
N LEU A 198 -15.27 7.34 12.62
CA LEU A 198 -14.65 7.35 11.29
C LEU A 198 -14.02 5.98 10.97
N LEU A 199 -13.31 5.38 11.92
CA LEU A 199 -12.67 4.09 11.73
C LEU A 199 -13.69 2.96 11.47
N ARG A 200 -14.84 2.97 12.15
CA ARG A 200 -15.95 2.04 11.87
C ARG A 200 -16.52 2.23 10.46
N ALA A 201 -16.76 3.48 10.05
CA ALA A 201 -17.27 3.77 8.71
C ALA A 201 -16.28 3.33 7.62
N LEU A 202 -14.97 3.55 7.81
CA LEU A 202 -13.92 3.06 6.91
C LEU A 202 -13.86 1.53 6.86
N ARG A 203 -14.12 0.84 7.98
CA ARG A 203 -14.20 -0.64 8.01
C ARG A 203 -15.36 -1.17 7.17
N VAL A 204 -16.53 -0.55 7.30
CA VAL A 204 -17.70 -0.90 6.48
C VAL A 204 -17.39 -0.65 5.01
N LEU A 205 -16.82 0.50 4.67
CA LEU A 205 -16.43 0.82 3.30
C LEU A 205 -15.43 -0.19 2.72
N ARG A 206 -14.45 -0.65 3.51
CA ARG A 206 -13.50 -1.70 3.11
C ARG A 206 -14.22 -3.01 2.74
N ILE A 207 -15.10 -3.49 3.62
CA ILE A 207 -15.87 -4.73 3.43
C ILE A 207 -16.74 -4.64 2.17
N VAL A 208 -17.49 -3.55 2.04
CA VAL A 208 -18.38 -3.32 0.90
C VAL A 208 -17.60 -3.26 -0.41
N THR A 209 -16.45 -2.59 -0.43
CA THR A 209 -15.59 -2.50 -1.63
C THR A 209 -15.11 -3.88 -2.08
N GLN A 210 -14.72 -4.74 -1.13
CA GLN A 210 -14.26 -6.09 -1.43
C GLN A 210 -15.38 -6.97 -2.01
N LEU A 211 -16.56 -6.95 -1.38
CA LEU A 211 -17.71 -7.74 -1.83
C LEU A 211 -18.30 -7.23 -3.17
N HIS A 212 -18.26 -5.91 -3.41
CA HIS A 212 -18.72 -5.30 -4.65
C HIS A 212 -17.91 -5.76 -5.87
N ALA A 213 -16.59 -5.88 -5.74
CA ALA A 213 -15.72 -6.31 -6.82
C ALA A 213 -16.11 -7.72 -7.34
N ASP A 214 -16.53 -8.60 -6.44
CA ASP A 214 -16.96 -9.96 -6.79
C ASP A 214 -18.46 -10.02 -7.21
N GLY A 215 -19.29 -9.10 -6.71
CA GLY A 215 -20.75 -9.13 -6.86
C GLY A 215 -21.30 -8.42 -8.09
N ILE A 216 -20.86 -7.20 -8.42
CA ILE A 216 -21.54 -6.37 -9.43
C ILE A 216 -21.51 -7.03 -10.82
N ALA A 217 -20.37 -7.57 -11.24
CA ALA A 217 -20.25 -8.25 -12.53
C ALA A 217 -21.09 -9.54 -12.63
N ARG A 218 -21.38 -10.19 -11.49
CA ARG A 218 -22.14 -11.44 -11.43
C ARG A 218 -23.65 -11.20 -11.29
N LEU A 219 -24.04 -10.09 -10.65
CA LEU A 219 -25.41 -9.83 -10.21
C LEU A 219 -26.13 -8.75 -11.04
N GLY A 220 -25.41 -7.93 -11.80
CA GLY A 220 -26.00 -6.87 -12.64
C GLY A 220 -27.11 -7.35 -13.56
N PRO A 221 -26.89 -8.39 -14.39
CA PRO A 221 -27.93 -8.93 -15.27
C PRO A 221 -29.17 -9.42 -14.53
N LEU A 222 -29.01 -10.02 -13.35
CA LEU A 222 -30.14 -10.49 -12.53
C LEU A 222 -31.00 -9.31 -12.06
N ALA A 223 -30.38 -8.20 -11.64
CA ALA A 223 -31.11 -7.02 -11.17
C ALA A 223 -31.96 -6.40 -12.30
N ASP A 224 -31.38 -6.27 -13.50
CA ASP A 224 -32.07 -5.71 -14.67
C ASP A 224 -33.22 -6.61 -15.14
N ASP A 225 -32.96 -7.92 -15.27
CA ASP A 225 -33.96 -8.91 -15.67
C ASP A 225 -35.12 -8.99 -14.66
N LEU A 226 -34.80 -8.96 -13.36
CA LEU A 226 -35.80 -9.00 -12.29
C LEU A 226 -36.63 -7.71 -12.25
N ALA A 227 -36.02 -6.54 -12.46
CA ALA A 227 -36.73 -5.27 -12.53
C ALA A 227 -37.74 -5.26 -13.68
N ASP A 228 -37.35 -5.77 -14.86
CA ASP A 228 -38.27 -5.85 -15.99
C ASP A 228 -39.43 -6.83 -15.75
N ALA A 229 -39.11 -8.05 -15.29
CA ALA A 229 -40.09 -9.08 -14.99
C ALA A 229 -41.11 -8.60 -13.92
N LEU A 230 -40.65 -7.92 -12.86
CA LEU A 230 -41.51 -7.35 -11.82
C LEU A 230 -42.44 -6.25 -12.33
N ARG A 231 -41.97 -5.38 -13.24
CA ARG A 231 -42.83 -4.36 -13.87
C ARG A 231 -43.97 -5.00 -14.64
N ARG A 232 -43.69 -6.06 -15.42
CA ARG A 232 -44.70 -6.81 -16.17
C ARG A 232 -45.64 -7.61 -15.26
N ALA A 233 -45.12 -8.19 -14.18
CA ALA A 233 -45.88 -8.99 -13.21
C ALA A 233 -46.81 -8.15 -12.30
N LYS A 234 -46.53 -6.85 -12.09
CA LYS A 234 -47.28 -5.96 -11.17
C LYS A 234 -48.79 -5.91 -11.44
N ARG A 235 -49.23 -6.12 -12.69
CA ARG A 235 -50.67 -6.11 -13.03
C ARG A 235 -51.41 -7.31 -12.43
N ALA A 236 -50.74 -8.45 -12.29
CA ALA A 236 -51.28 -9.69 -11.75
C ALA A 236 -51.56 -9.62 -10.24
N THR A 237 -50.96 -8.65 -9.52
CA THR A 237 -51.07 -8.54 -8.06
C THR A 237 -52.22 -7.63 -7.60
N ARG A 238 -52.75 -6.75 -8.48
CA ARG A 238 -53.80 -5.76 -8.14
C ARG A 238 -55.20 -6.36 -7.99
N ARG A 239 -56.01 -5.88 -7.04
CA ARG A 239 -57.43 -6.26 -6.90
C ARG A 239 -58.14 -5.86 -8.20
N GLY A 240 -58.75 -6.82 -8.87
CA GLY A 240 -59.41 -6.61 -10.15
C GLY A 240 -58.51 -6.29 -11.35
N GLY A 241 -57.19 -6.35 -11.21
CA GLY A 241 -56.24 -5.97 -12.27
C GLY A 241 -56.31 -6.78 -13.57
N LEU A 242 -56.94 -7.96 -13.51
CA LEU A 242 -57.16 -8.86 -14.63
C LEU A 242 -58.64 -9.08 -14.97
N LEU A 243 -59.59 -8.48 -14.23
CA LEU A 243 -61.03 -8.76 -14.40
C LEU A 243 -61.55 -8.36 -15.79
N ILE A 244 -61.05 -7.25 -16.35
CA ILE A 244 -61.47 -6.69 -17.66
C ILE A 244 -60.35 -6.82 -18.72
N ALA A 245 -59.27 -7.57 -18.42
CA ALA A 245 -58.13 -7.71 -19.31
C ALA A 245 -58.38 -8.77 -20.40
N ARG A 246 -57.90 -8.52 -21.64
CA ARG A 246 -57.95 -9.48 -22.75
C ARG A 246 -57.16 -10.75 -22.43
N ALA A 247 -57.52 -11.87 -23.05
CA ALA A 247 -56.87 -13.17 -22.85
C ALA A 247 -55.34 -13.10 -23.03
N ALA A 248 -54.86 -12.41 -24.07
CA ALA A 248 -53.44 -12.17 -24.30
C ALA A 248 -52.75 -11.42 -23.14
N THR A 249 -53.42 -10.43 -22.55
CA THR A 249 -52.90 -9.67 -21.41
C THR A 249 -52.89 -10.51 -20.12
N LYS A 250 -53.91 -11.36 -19.91
CA LYS A 250 -53.92 -12.33 -18.80
C LYS A 250 -52.78 -13.34 -18.94
N ALA A 251 -52.53 -13.85 -20.15
CA ALA A 251 -51.44 -14.77 -20.44
C ALA A 251 -50.06 -14.11 -20.23
N ALA A 252 -49.87 -12.88 -20.71
CA ALA A 252 -48.63 -12.13 -20.51
C ALA A 252 -48.34 -11.85 -19.02
N ALA A 253 -49.36 -11.50 -18.23
CA ALA A 253 -49.21 -11.28 -16.80
C ALA A 253 -48.86 -12.57 -16.04
N ARG A 254 -49.45 -13.72 -16.44
CA ARG A 254 -49.10 -15.05 -15.90
C ARG A 254 -47.66 -15.43 -16.25
N SER A 255 -47.28 -15.24 -17.51
CA SER A 255 -45.92 -15.49 -17.98
C SER A 255 -44.88 -14.66 -17.23
N ALA A 256 -45.18 -13.38 -16.95
CA ALA A 256 -44.28 -12.52 -16.19
C ALA A 256 -44.11 -12.97 -14.73
N VAL A 257 -45.18 -13.47 -14.07
CA VAL A 257 -45.06 -14.03 -12.71
C VAL A 257 -44.21 -15.32 -12.72
N ALA A 258 -44.43 -16.21 -13.69
CA ALA A 258 -43.60 -17.41 -13.86
C ALA A 258 -42.13 -17.08 -14.16
N GLU A 259 -41.88 -15.99 -14.88
CA GLU A 259 -40.53 -15.48 -15.15
C GLU A 259 -39.84 -14.95 -13.88
N VAL A 260 -40.55 -14.20 -13.02
CA VAL A 260 -40.04 -13.80 -11.70
C VAL A 260 -39.71 -15.02 -10.85
N GLU A 261 -40.58 -16.03 -10.83
CA GLU A 261 -40.34 -17.28 -10.09
C GLU A 261 -39.11 -18.03 -10.61
N ARG A 262 -38.96 -18.13 -11.94
CA ARG A 262 -37.77 -18.72 -12.58
C ARG A 262 -36.49 -17.96 -12.23
N LEU A 263 -36.53 -16.64 -12.21
CA LEU A 263 -35.37 -15.80 -11.83
C LEU A 263 -35.02 -16.01 -10.34
N LEU A 264 -36.02 -16.06 -9.46
CA LEU A 264 -35.85 -16.33 -8.03
C LEU A 264 -35.25 -17.73 -7.73
N SER A 265 -35.49 -18.71 -8.61
CA SER A 265 -34.93 -20.06 -8.50
C SER A 265 -33.67 -20.28 -9.37
N SER A 266 -33.07 -19.21 -9.88
CA SER A 266 -31.86 -19.30 -10.71
C SER A 266 -30.60 -19.42 -9.86
N ARG A 267 -29.54 -20.01 -10.42
CA ARG A 267 -28.20 -20.02 -9.78
C ARG A 267 -27.67 -18.61 -9.47
N GLN A 268 -28.07 -17.61 -10.26
CA GLN A 268 -27.71 -16.22 -10.02
C GLN A 268 -28.40 -15.67 -8.76
N ALA A 269 -29.66 -16.04 -8.51
CA ALA A 269 -30.37 -15.69 -7.29
C ALA A 269 -29.78 -16.37 -6.06
N ASP A 270 -29.36 -17.64 -6.16
CA ASP A 270 -28.64 -18.33 -5.07
C ASP A 270 -27.29 -17.65 -4.76
N ALA A 271 -26.55 -17.27 -5.81
CA ALA A 271 -25.32 -16.49 -5.66
C ALA A 271 -25.59 -15.11 -5.05
N ALA A 272 -26.67 -14.43 -5.46
CA ALA A 272 -27.10 -13.15 -4.90
C ALA A 272 -27.40 -13.29 -3.40
N ALA A 273 -28.19 -14.29 -3.02
CA ALA A 273 -28.54 -14.54 -1.61
C ALA A 273 -27.28 -14.78 -0.75
N THR A 274 -26.30 -15.52 -1.28
CA THR A 274 -25.02 -15.75 -0.60
C THR A 274 -24.25 -14.45 -0.39
N ILE A 275 -24.09 -13.64 -1.45
CA ILE A 275 -23.35 -12.37 -1.39
C ILE A 275 -24.05 -11.35 -0.47
N LEU A 276 -25.38 -11.24 -0.58
CA LEU A 276 -26.19 -10.35 0.24
C LEU A 276 -26.15 -10.75 1.72
N GLY A 277 -26.22 -12.06 2.02
CA GLY A 277 -26.08 -12.57 3.39
C GLY A 277 -24.70 -12.30 3.98
N GLN A 278 -23.63 -12.48 3.19
CA GLN A 278 -22.27 -12.13 3.59
C GLN A 278 -22.11 -10.63 3.85
N TRP A 279 -22.71 -9.79 3.00
CA TRP A 279 -22.70 -8.34 3.17
C TRP A 279 -23.41 -7.90 4.44
N ASP A 280 -24.61 -8.40 4.70
CA ASP A 280 -25.39 -8.07 5.90
C ASP A 280 -24.67 -8.50 7.19
N GLN A 281 -24.17 -9.74 7.22
CA GLN A 281 -23.43 -10.27 8.36
C GLN A 281 -22.15 -9.48 8.63
N SER A 282 -21.32 -9.27 7.59
CA SER A 282 -20.02 -8.61 7.74
C SER A 282 -20.17 -7.12 8.11
N SER A 283 -21.17 -6.43 7.54
CA SER A 283 -21.43 -5.02 7.85
C SER A 283 -21.97 -4.86 9.26
N SER A 284 -22.88 -5.74 9.70
CA SER A 284 -23.41 -5.74 11.06
C SER A 284 -22.30 -6.00 12.09
N GLN A 285 -21.45 -7.00 11.84
CA GLN A 285 -20.33 -7.32 12.72
C GLN A 285 -19.33 -6.15 12.82
N ALA A 286 -19.02 -5.50 11.70
CA ALA A 286 -18.13 -4.34 11.68
C ALA A 286 -18.63 -3.17 12.55
N LEU A 287 -19.95 -3.00 12.67
CA LEU A 287 -20.57 -1.99 13.52
C LEU A 287 -20.57 -2.38 15.01
N THR A 288 -20.73 -3.66 15.33
CA THR A 288 -20.86 -4.15 16.72
C THR A 288 -19.55 -4.46 17.42
N ASP A 289 -18.47 -4.70 16.67
CA ASP A 289 -17.19 -5.09 17.26
C ASP A 289 -16.67 -4.07 18.29
N GLY A 290 -16.04 -4.60 19.35
CA GLY A 290 -15.44 -3.79 20.40
C GLY A 290 -14.22 -2.99 19.93
N ARG A 291 -13.80 -2.04 20.76
CA ARG A 291 -12.67 -1.13 20.48
C ARG A 291 -11.39 -1.87 20.06
N ASP A 292 -10.98 -2.89 20.81
CA ASP A 292 -9.73 -3.60 20.51
C ASP A 292 -9.78 -4.38 19.20
N ALA A 293 -10.92 -4.99 18.87
CA ALA A 293 -11.12 -5.66 17.60
C ALA A 293 -11.04 -4.68 16.41
N LEU A 294 -11.60 -3.47 16.58
CA LEU A 294 -11.57 -2.41 15.57
C LEU A 294 -10.15 -1.92 15.29
N TRP A 295 -9.38 -1.60 16.34
CA TRP A 295 -7.99 -1.15 16.20
C TRP A 295 -7.05 -2.26 15.74
N ALA A 296 -7.30 -3.51 16.13
CA ALA A 296 -6.56 -4.65 15.60
C ALA A 296 -6.85 -4.87 14.11
N ASP A 297 -8.09 -4.67 13.64
CA ASP A 297 -8.42 -4.72 12.21
C ASP A 297 -7.75 -3.59 11.42
N PHE A 298 -7.70 -2.39 12.00
CA PHE A 298 -6.92 -1.28 11.45
C PHE A 298 -5.44 -1.64 11.32
N ALA A 299 -4.80 -2.09 12.40
CA ALA A 299 -3.37 -2.41 12.41
C ALA A 299 -3.00 -3.48 11.36
N ARG A 300 -3.86 -4.50 11.18
CA ARG A 300 -3.67 -5.54 10.15
C ARG A 300 -3.85 -5.04 8.72
N HIS A 301 -4.69 -4.02 8.51
CA HIS A 301 -5.06 -3.54 7.18
C HIS A 301 -4.76 -2.05 6.95
N ALA A 302 -3.79 -1.49 7.68
CA ALA A 302 -3.57 -0.03 7.76
C ALA A 302 -3.36 0.62 6.39
N ALA A 303 -2.67 -0.07 5.47
CA ALA A 303 -2.48 0.40 4.09
C ALA A 303 -3.81 0.64 3.36
N VAL A 304 -4.80 -0.25 3.56
CA VAL A 304 -6.13 -0.14 2.96
C VAL A 304 -6.91 0.99 3.62
N TYR A 305 -6.90 1.07 4.96
CA TYR A 305 -7.56 2.14 5.70
C TYR A 305 -7.05 3.52 5.31
N ASN A 306 -5.74 3.71 5.21
CA ASN A 306 -5.14 4.98 4.82
C ASN A 306 -5.50 5.34 3.35
N THR A 307 -5.57 4.34 2.46
CA THR A 307 -6.05 4.54 1.09
C THR A 307 -7.51 5.00 1.06
N LEU A 308 -8.37 4.40 1.90
CA LEU A 308 -9.76 4.82 2.03
C LEU A 308 -9.87 6.21 2.66
N LEU A 309 -9.04 6.52 3.66
CA LEU A 309 -8.97 7.81 4.33
C LEU A 309 -8.62 8.94 3.34
N GLU A 310 -7.60 8.73 2.49
CA GLU A 310 -7.27 9.65 1.39
C GLU A 310 -8.46 9.83 0.45
N ARG A 311 -9.10 8.74 0.02
CA ARG A 311 -10.25 8.79 -0.88
C ARG A 311 -11.40 9.61 -0.30
N VAL A 312 -11.75 9.41 0.97
CA VAL A 312 -12.86 10.13 1.61
C VAL A 312 -12.50 11.56 2.01
N SER A 313 -11.20 11.85 2.19
CA SER A 313 -10.72 13.21 2.42
C SER A 313 -10.89 14.12 1.20
N GLY A 314 -10.97 13.53 -0.01
CA GLY A 314 -10.91 14.28 -1.26
C GLY A 314 -9.52 14.88 -1.54
N SER A 315 -8.54 14.68 -0.66
CA SER A 315 -7.15 15.03 -0.91
C SER A 315 -6.52 13.94 -1.77
N THR A 316 -6.53 14.15 -3.08
CA THR A 316 -5.41 13.67 -3.88
C THR A 316 -4.22 14.51 -3.44
N THR A 317 -3.11 13.87 -3.05
CA THR A 317 -1.83 14.53 -2.87
C THR A 317 -1.42 15.12 -4.23
N ASP A 318 -2.04 16.23 -4.66
CA ASP A 318 -1.82 16.90 -5.96
C ASP A 318 -0.65 17.89 -5.86
N GLY A 319 0.36 17.52 -5.07
CA GLY A 319 1.65 18.21 -5.08
C GLY A 319 2.44 17.82 -6.32
N ALA A 320 3.24 18.74 -6.86
CA ALA A 320 4.15 18.45 -7.98
C ALA A 320 5.03 17.19 -7.73
N ALA A 321 5.33 16.90 -6.47
CA ALA A 321 6.09 15.73 -6.05
C ALA A 321 5.34 14.39 -6.23
N ALA A 322 4.02 14.35 -6.09
CA ALA A 322 3.20 13.16 -6.37
C ALA A 322 3.11 12.81 -7.85
N HIS A 323 3.39 13.79 -8.72
CA HIS A 323 3.58 13.60 -10.15
C HIS A 323 5.05 13.42 -10.54
N GLY A 324 5.95 13.20 -9.59
CA GLY A 324 7.38 12.99 -9.83
C GLY A 324 8.08 14.20 -10.46
N HIS A 325 7.57 15.41 -10.23
CA HIS A 325 8.07 16.67 -10.80
C HIS A 325 8.03 16.70 -12.34
N LEU A 326 7.08 15.97 -12.95
CA LEU A 326 6.88 15.98 -14.40
C LEU A 326 6.43 17.37 -14.91
N PRO A 327 6.74 17.74 -16.16
CA PRO A 327 6.16 18.91 -16.81
C PRO A 327 4.62 18.90 -16.77
N GLN A 328 4.01 20.06 -16.51
CA GLN A 328 2.55 20.19 -16.35
C GLN A 328 1.75 19.69 -17.58
N ALA A 329 2.31 19.84 -18.79
CA ALA A 329 1.71 19.30 -20.01
C ALA A 329 1.51 17.78 -19.95
N LEU A 330 2.50 17.03 -19.44
CA LEU A 330 2.40 15.58 -19.27
C LEU A 330 1.42 15.21 -18.16
N GLN A 331 1.38 16.00 -17.08
CA GLN A 331 0.42 15.78 -16.01
C GLN A 331 -1.02 15.89 -16.52
N ASN A 332 -1.31 16.95 -17.29
CA ASN A 332 -2.61 17.18 -17.89
C ASN A 332 -3.00 16.06 -18.88
N GLN A 333 -2.06 15.65 -19.75
CA GLN A 333 -2.29 14.54 -20.68
C GLN A 333 -2.57 13.22 -19.97
N ALA A 334 -1.80 12.89 -18.92
CA ALA A 334 -2.05 11.70 -18.12
C ALA A 334 -3.40 11.79 -17.40
N GLY A 335 -3.75 12.96 -16.82
CA GLY A 335 -5.01 13.19 -16.12
C GLY A 335 -6.27 12.98 -16.96
N GLN A 336 -6.17 13.16 -18.28
CA GLN A 336 -7.27 12.93 -19.23
C GLN A 336 -7.54 11.44 -19.50
N ILE A 337 -6.64 10.53 -19.10
CA ILE A 337 -6.84 9.10 -19.29
C ILE A 337 -7.83 8.58 -18.24
N GLY A 338 -9.02 8.20 -18.71
CA GLY A 338 -10.02 7.48 -17.92
C GLY A 338 -9.53 6.07 -17.59
N LEU A 339 -9.56 5.70 -16.31
CA LEU A 339 -9.13 4.38 -15.85
C LEU A 339 -10.34 3.45 -15.68
N ASP A 340 -10.45 2.44 -16.53
CA ASP A 340 -11.28 1.27 -16.22
C ASP A 340 -10.53 0.33 -15.26
N LEU A 341 -11.00 0.29 -14.01
CA LEU A 341 -10.45 -0.54 -12.94
C LEU A 341 -11.42 -1.64 -12.52
N GLY A 342 -12.43 -1.98 -13.34
CA GLY A 342 -13.48 -2.95 -12.97
C GLY A 342 -12.98 -4.36 -12.66
N ARG A 343 -11.73 -4.68 -13.05
CA ARG A 343 -11.05 -5.94 -12.74
C ARG A 343 -10.13 -5.88 -11.52
N LEU A 344 -10.05 -4.75 -10.81
CA LEU A 344 -9.30 -4.62 -9.55
C LEU A 344 -10.22 -4.85 -8.35
N ARG A 345 -9.68 -5.51 -7.33
CA ARG A 345 -10.29 -5.72 -6.01
C ARG A 345 -9.89 -4.66 -4.98
N VAL A 346 -8.92 -3.82 -5.34
CA VAL A 346 -8.38 -2.77 -4.47
C VAL A 346 -8.59 -1.39 -5.06
N THR A 347 -8.62 -0.39 -4.19
CA THR A 347 -8.63 1.02 -4.59
C THR A 347 -7.18 1.50 -4.71
N LEU A 348 -6.89 2.27 -5.77
CA LEU A 348 -5.59 2.92 -5.96
C LEU A 348 -5.55 4.23 -5.19
N ARG A 349 -4.37 4.58 -4.65
CA ARG A 349 -4.09 5.93 -4.17
C ARG A 349 -3.98 6.94 -5.31
N GLY A 350 -4.09 8.23 -4.99
CA GLY A 350 -4.04 9.32 -5.97
C GLY A 350 -2.78 9.26 -6.84
N TYR A 351 -1.61 9.14 -6.19
CA TYR A 351 -0.35 8.98 -6.92
C TYR A 351 -0.36 7.66 -7.72
N GLN A 352 -0.85 6.54 -7.19
CA GLN A 352 -0.87 5.27 -7.92
C GLN A 352 -1.71 5.35 -9.20
N ALA A 353 -2.90 5.94 -9.11
CA ALA A 353 -3.75 6.19 -10.28
C ALA A 353 -3.02 7.07 -11.32
N PHE A 354 -2.28 8.09 -10.88
CA PHE A 354 -1.44 8.88 -11.77
C PHE A 354 -0.31 8.04 -12.42
N GLY A 355 0.36 7.18 -11.66
CA GLY A 355 1.41 6.27 -12.17
C GLY A 355 0.88 5.33 -13.26
N VAL A 356 -0.32 4.79 -13.05
CA VAL A 356 -1.03 3.97 -14.05
C VAL A 356 -1.35 4.77 -15.30
N ARG A 357 -1.93 5.97 -15.17
CA ARG A 357 -2.21 6.87 -16.31
C ARG A 357 -0.94 7.22 -17.09
N TYR A 358 0.14 7.54 -16.38
CA TYR A 358 1.44 7.81 -16.98
C TYR A 358 1.96 6.61 -17.79
N ALA A 359 1.90 5.41 -17.21
CA ALA A 359 2.32 4.19 -17.90
C ALA A 359 1.47 3.88 -19.15
N LEU A 360 0.16 4.13 -19.08
CA LEU A 360 -0.76 3.97 -20.21
C LEU A 360 -0.47 4.99 -21.34
N LEU A 361 -0.19 6.24 -20.97
CA LEU A 361 0.18 7.33 -21.88
C LEU A 361 1.48 7.02 -22.62
N GLN A 362 2.54 6.69 -21.88
CA GLN A 362 3.88 6.53 -22.45
C GLN A 362 4.07 5.19 -23.18
N ARG A 363 3.25 4.18 -22.86
CA ARG A 363 3.29 2.79 -23.39
C ARG A 363 4.55 2.00 -23.03
N ARG A 364 5.72 2.64 -23.02
CA ARG A 364 7.04 2.10 -22.71
C ARG A 364 7.74 3.02 -21.73
N CYS A 365 7.74 2.67 -20.45
CA CYS A 365 8.31 3.53 -19.40
C CYS A 365 8.89 2.75 -18.23
N ILE A 366 9.60 3.47 -17.37
CA ILE A 366 10.13 3.02 -16.09
C ILE A 366 9.30 3.69 -14.98
N LEU A 367 8.70 2.87 -14.12
CA LEU A 367 8.18 3.27 -12.82
C LEU A 367 9.28 3.10 -11.79
N GLY A 368 9.93 4.23 -11.52
CA GLY A 368 11.10 4.43 -10.69
C GLY A 368 10.81 4.72 -9.23
N ASP A 369 9.58 4.47 -8.76
CA ASP A 369 9.15 4.86 -7.43
C ASP A 369 9.93 4.15 -6.34
N GLU A 370 10.11 4.84 -5.21
CA GLU A 370 10.74 4.25 -4.05
C GLU A 370 10.07 2.92 -3.62
N MET A 371 10.87 2.06 -3.01
CA MET A 371 10.40 0.75 -2.53
C MET A 371 9.31 0.96 -1.48
N GLY A 372 8.22 0.19 -1.58
CA GLY A 372 7.07 0.32 -0.66
C GLY A 372 5.90 1.17 -1.16
N LEU A 373 6.02 1.82 -2.33
CA LEU A 373 4.92 2.64 -2.92
C LEU A 373 3.88 1.85 -3.75
N GLY A 374 4.01 0.54 -3.85
CA GLY A 374 3.00 -0.31 -4.52
C GLY A 374 3.12 -0.39 -6.04
N LYS A 375 4.35 -0.36 -6.60
CA LYS A 375 4.61 -0.54 -8.04
C LYS A 375 3.96 -1.80 -8.64
N THR A 376 3.89 -2.89 -7.86
CA THR A 376 3.21 -4.14 -8.25
C THR A 376 1.72 -3.90 -8.50
N ILE A 377 1.05 -3.16 -7.61
CA ILE A 377 -0.37 -2.80 -7.75
C ILE A 377 -0.59 -1.91 -8.97
N GLU A 378 0.30 -0.94 -9.22
CA GLU A 378 0.23 -0.10 -10.42
C GLU A 378 0.37 -0.94 -11.70
N ALA A 379 1.29 -1.90 -11.73
CA ALA A 379 1.46 -2.79 -12.88
C ALA A 379 0.26 -3.73 -13.09
N ILE A 380 -0.33 -4.25 -12.01
CA ILE A 380 -1.57 -5.04 -12.07
C ILE A 380 -2.72 -4.16 -12.58
N ALA A 381 -2.80 -2.90 -12.16
CA ALA A 381 -3.81 -1.96 -12.61
C ALA A 381 -3.69 -1.61 -14.09
N VAL A 382 -2.46 -1.48 -14.61
CA VAL A 382 -2.23 -1.38 -16.06
C VAL A 382 -2.77 -2.62 -16.78
N CYS A 383 -2.51 -3.82 -16.27
CA CYS A 383 -3.05 -5.07 -16.86
C CYS A 383 -4.58 -5.11 -16.82
N ALA A 384 -5.18 -4.74 -15.68
CA ALA A 384 -6.63 -4.70 -15.49
C ALA A 384 -7.31 -3.74 -16.49
N HIS A 385 -6.74 -2.55 -16.66
CA HIS A 385 -7.22 -1.57 -17.64
C HIS A 385 -7.10 -2.07 -19.08
N LEU A 386 -5.94 -2.65 -19.45
CA LEU A 386 -5.75 -3.22 -20.78
C LEU A 386 -6.68 -4.40 -21.04
N ALA A 387 -6.99 -5.19 -20.01
CA ALA A 387 -7.94 -6.31 -20.12
C ALA A 387 -9.37 -5.85 -20.34
N ALA A 388 -9.78 -4.74 -19.70
CA ALA A 388 -11.07 -4.11 -19.97
C ALA A 388 -11.15 -3.59 -21.42
N ALA A 389 -10.02 -3.13 -21.98
CA ALA A 389 -9.91 -2.72 -23.38
C ALA A 389 -9.71 -3.89 -24.38
N GLY A 390 -9.87 -5.15 -23.95
CA GLY A 390 -9.81 -6.34 -24.81
C GLY A 390 -8.44 -7.03 -24.90
N GLY A 391 -7.42 -6.55 -24.18
CA GLY A 391 -6.13 -7.23 -24.06
C GLY A 391 -6.27 -8.57 -23.31
N ARG A 392 -5.69 -9.65 -23.83
CA ARG A 392 -5.85 -10.99 -23.24
C ARG A 392 -4.63 -11.51 -22.51
N HIS A 393 -3.42 -11.21 -22.96
CA HIS A 393 -2.19 -11.85 -22.47
C HIS A 393 -1.19 -10.82 -21.99
N PHE A 394 -0.72 -10.94 -20.74
CA PHE A 394 0.27 -10.05 -20.13
C PHE A 394 1.41 -10.87 -19.52
N LEU A 395 2.65 -10.40 -19.63
CA LEU A 395 3.84 -11.12 -19.16
C LEU A 395 4.60 -10.31 -18.11
N VAL A 396 4.88 -10.93 -16.97
CA VAL A 396 5.74 -10.41 -15.90
C VAL A 396 7.03 -11.24 -15.86
N VAL A 397 8.16 -10.56 -15.90
CA VAL A 397 9.50 -11.13 -15.72
C VAL A 397 10.06 -10.58 -14.42
N CYS A 398 10.33 -11.45 -13.44
CA CYS A 398 10.78 -11.05 -12.11
C CYS A 398 11.86 -12.00 -11.55
N PRO A 399 12.56 -11.63 -10.46
CA PRO A 399 13.42 -12.56 -9.75
C PRO A 399 12.67 -13.82 -9.29
N ALA A 400 13.35 -14.98 -9.25
CA ALA A 400 12.73 -16.25 -8.85
C ALA A 400 12.10 -16.20 -7.45
N SER A 401 12.68 -15.39 -6.57
CA SER A 401 12.26 -15.19 -5.20
C SER A 401 10.90 -14.49 -5.06
N VAL A 402 10.45 -13.70 -6.04
CA VAL A 402 9.20 -12.92 -5.94
C VAL A 402 8.05 -13.49 -6.79
N ILE A 403 8.23 -14.65 -7.45
CA ILE A 403 7.18 -15.28 -8.26
C ILE A 403 5.91 -15.49 -7.44
N VAL A 404 6.06 -16.10 -6.26
CA VAL A 404 4.91 -16.41 -5.38
C VAL A 404 4.21 -15.13 -4.94
N ASN A 405 4.98 -14.10 -4.59
CA ASN A 405 4.43 -12.80 -4.23
C ASN A 405 3.61 -12.20 -5.39
N TRP A 406 4.14 -12.21 -6.62
CA TRP A 406 3.41 -11.74 -7.79
C TRP A 406 2.11 -12.51 -8.03
N LEU A 407 2.14 -13.84 -7.96
CA LEU A 407 0.93 -14.67 -8.13
C LEU A 407 -0.13 -14.33 -7.08
N ASN A 408 0.29 -14.18 -5.81
CA ASN A 408 -0.60 -13.83 -4.70
C ASN A 408 -1.18 -12.41 -4.84
N GLU A 409 -0.37 -11.44 -5.27
CA GLU A 409 -0.78 -10.05 -5.49
C GLU A 409 -1.78 -9.96 -6.63
N ILE A 410 -1.55 -10.66 -7.75
CA ILE A 410 -2.48 -10.71 -8.89
C ILE A 410 -3.83 -11.29 -8.44
N ALA A 411 -3.82 -12.41 -7.72
CA ALA A 411 -5.03 -13.09 -7.26
C ALA A 411 -5.79 -12.30 -6.18
N SER A 412 -5.05 -11.66 -5.26
CA SER A 412 -5.63 -10.87 -4.17
C SER A 412 -6.22 -9.54 -4.65
N HIS A 413 -5.59 -8.92 -5.65
CA HIS A 413 -5.89 -7.54 -6.02
C HIS A 413 -6.60 -7.40 -7.37
N SER A 414 -6.78 -8.49 -8.12
CA SER A 414 -7.50 -8.47 -9.39
C SER A 414 -8.35 -9.71 -9.64
N THR A 415 -9.19 -9.65 -10.66
CA THR A 415 -9.95 -10.79 -11.19
C THR A 415 -9.22 -11.49 -12.35
N LEU A 416 -7.97 -11.10 -12.65
CA LEU A 416 -7.19 -11.68 -13.74
C LEU A 416 -6.61 -13.05 -13.33
N PRO A 417 -6.69 -14.08 -14.20
CA PRO A 417 -5.99 -15.34 -13.96
C PRO A 417 -4.47 -15.13 -13.87
N ALA A 418 -3.83 -15.76 -12.88
CA ALA A 418 -2.39 -15.72 -12.68
C ALA A 418 -1.76 -17.07 -13.04
N HIS A 419 -0.77 -17.07 -13.93
CA HIS A 419 -0.14 -18.29 -14.45
C HIS A 419 1.34 -18.34 -14.11
N ARG A 420 1.80 -19.44 -13.50
CA ARG A 420 3.20 -19.64 -13.14
C ARG A 420 3.95 -20.31 -14.30
N LEU A 421 4.68 -19.54 -15.10
CA LEU A 421 5.52 -20.07 -16.18
C LEU A 421 6.93 -20.38 -15.66
N HIS A 422 7.02 -21.19 -14.62
CA HIS A 422 8.28 -21.60 -14.00
C HIS A 422 8.15 -22.99 -13.37
N GLY A 423 9.25 -23.74 -13.35
CA GLY A 423 9.28 -25.10 -12.83
C GLY A 423 8.88 -26.16 -13.86
N PRO A 424 8.62 -27.41 -13.43
CA PRO A 424 8.37 -28.54 -14.31
C PRO A 424 7.03 -28.45 -15.07
N GLN A 425 6.03 -27.79 -14.50
CA GLN A 425 4.69 -27.64 -15.08
C GLN A 425 4.56 -26.44 -16.04
N ARG A 426 5.68 -25.79 -16.40
CA ARG A 426 5.65 -24.55 -17.20
C ARG A 426 4.94 -24.72 -18.55
N ASP A 427 5.12 -25.85 -19.23
CA ASP A 427 4.59 -26.04 -20.59
C ASP A 427 3.07 -26.23 -20.57
N GLU A 428 2.54 -26.80 -19.48
CA GLU A 428 1.11 -26.85 -19.21
C GLU A 428 0.55 -25.45 -18.87
N ALA A 429 1.25 -24.71 -18.03
CA ALA A 429 0.87 -23.34 -17.69
C ALA A 429 0.85 -22.41 -18.91
N ILE A 430 1.73 -22.61 -19.90
CA ILE A 430 1.68 -21.89 -21.19
C ILE A 430 0.38 -22.17 -21.93
N ARG A 431 -0.09 -23.44 -21.97
CA ARG A 431 -1.33 -23.81 -22.65
C ARG A 431 -2.55 -23.20 -21.96
N HIS A 432 -2.61 -23.25 -20.63
CA HIS A 432 -3.70 -22.59 -19.88
C HIS A 432 -3.67 -21.07 -20.07
N TRP A 433 -2.50 -20.45 -20.02
CA TRP A 433 -2.38 -19.02 -20.28
C TRP A 433 -2.81 -18.63 -21.70
N HIS A 434 -2.47 -19.44 -22.70
CA HIS A 434 -2.92 -19.22 -24.08
C HIS A 434 -4.45 -19.25 -24.19
N ALA A 435 -5.10 -20.24 -23.58
CA ALA A 435 -6.55 -20.40 -23.60
C ALA A 435 -7.29 -19.33 -22.78
N ASP A 436 -6.90 -19.16 -21.51
CA ASP A 436 -7.64 -18.37 -20.52
C ASP A 436 -7.28 -16.88 -20.57
N GLY A 437 -6.09 -16.54 -21.07
CA GLY A 437 -5.50 -15.22 -20.93
C GLY A 437 -5.08 -14.93 -19.48
N GLY A 438 -4.92 -13.65 -19.16
CA GLY A 438 -4.46 -13.17 -17.86
C GLY A 438 -2.96 -12.88 -17.83
N VAL A 439 -2.38 -12.98 -16.63
CA VAL A 439 -1.01 -12.55 -16.33
C VAL A 439 -0.13 -13.78 -16.11
N ALA A 440 0.87 -13.96 -16.98
CA ALA A 440 1.91 -14.95 -16.82
C ALA A 440 3.10 -14.38 -16.04
N VAL A 441 3.61 -15.13 -15.06
CA VAL A 441 4.77 -14.74 -14.25
C VAL A 441 5.90 -15.73 -14.48
N THR A 442 7.07 -15.23 -14.85
CA THR A 442 8.28 -16.04 -15.12
C THR A 442 9.54 -15.36 -14.60
N THR A 443 10.68 -16.03 -14.73
CA THR A 443 11.99 -15.50 -14.34
C THR A 443 12.87 -15.16 -15.53
N PHE A 444 13.85 -14.29 -15.29
CA PHE A 444 14.88 -13.93 -16.27
C PHE A 444 15.56 -15.14 -16.93
N GLU A 445 15.87 -16.17 -16.14
CA GLU A 445 16.52 -17.40 -16.63
C GLU A 445 15.53 -18.28 -17.39
N THR A 446 14.32 -18.44 -16.87
CA THR A 446 13.28 -19.28 -17.48
C THR A 446 12.87 -18.75 -18.83
N LEU A 447 12.81 -17.42 -18.98
CA LEU A 447 12.39 -16.75 -20.21
C LEU A 447 13.16 -17.25 -21.45
N SER A 448 14.46 -17.49 -21.32
CA SER A 448 15.32 -18.01 -22.42
C SER A 448 14.96 -19.42 -22.87
N ARG A 449 14.21 -20.18 -22.05
CA ARG A 449 13.82 -21.57 -22.28
C ARG A 449 12.34 -21.71 -22.64
N LEU A 450 11.57 -20.62 -22.60
CA LEU A 450 10.15 -20.64 -22.94
C LEU A 450 9.99 -20.71 -24.46
N SER A 451 9.14 -21.63 -24.91
CA SER A 451 8.70 -21.71 -26.30
C SER A 451 7.23 -21.31 -26.36
N LEU A 452 6.96 -20.04 -26.68
CA LEU A 452 5.58 -19.57 -26.83
C LEU A 452 5.06 -19.84 -28.25
N PRO A 453 3.76 -20.17 -28.39
CA PRO A 453 3.09 -20.18 -29.69
C PRO A 453 3.27 -18.87 -30.48
N GLN A 454 3.28 -18.95 -31.82
CA GLN A 454 3.51 -17.77 -32.67
C GLN A 454 2.39 -16.72 -32.62
N ASP A 455 1.19 -17.12 -32.25
CA ASP A 455 0.03 -16.23 -32.05
C ASP A 455 -0.02 -15.66 -30.62
N LEU A 456 0.74 -16.23 -29.67
CA LEU A 456 0.79 -15.77 -28.30
C LEU A 456 1.77 -14.60 -28.17
N ARG A 457 1.21 -13.38 -28.18
CA ARG A 457 1.97 -12.12 -28.05
C ARG A 457 1.48 -11.32 -26.86
N PRO A 458 2.33 -11.04 -25.85
CA PRO A 458 1.91 -10.23 -24.70
C PRO A 458 1.56 -8.80 -25.12
N GLY A 459 0.41 -8.30 -24.67
CA GLY A 459 0.01 -6.90 -24.85
C GLY A 459 0.84 -5.93 -24.01
N VAL A 460 1.47 -6.40 -22.93
CA VAL A 460 2.49 -5.70 -22.14
C VAL A 460 3.49 -6.69 -21.60
N VAL A 461 4.77 -6.28 -21.55
CA VAL A 461 5.83 -6.97 -20.82
C VAL A 461 6.25 -6.10 -19.65
N ILE A 462 6.07 -6.63 -18.44
CA ILE A 462 6.48 -6.00 -17.18
C ILE A 462 7.79 -6.65 -16.76
N VAL A 463 8.81 -5.84 -16.49
CA VAL A 463 10.12 -6.29 -16.01
C VAL A 463 10.34 -5.74 -14.61
N ASP A 464 10.22 -6.61 -13.62
CA ASP A 464 10.45 -6.28 -12.22
C ASP A 464 11.93 -6.42 -11.87
N GLU A 465 12.43 -5.55 -10.99
CA GLU A 465 13.86 -5.37 -10.73
C GLU A 465 14.67 -5.19 -12.02
N ALA A 466 14.22 -4.27 -12.87
CA ALA A 466 14.78 -4.01 -14.20
C ALA A 466 16.30 -3.71 -14.20
N GLN A 467 16.89 -3.32 -13.07
CA GLN A 467 18.34 -3.22 -12.93
C GLN A 467 19.10 -4.52 -13.27
N LEU A 468 18.44 -5.68 -13.24
CA LEU A 468 19.06 -6.95 -13.62
C LEU A 468 19.43 -6.98 -15.10
N ILE A 469 18.74 -6.24 -15.97
CA ILE A 469 19.01 -6.20 -17.43
C ILE A 469 19.89 -5.01 -17.87
N LYS A 470 20.58 -4.35 -16.92
CA LYS A 470 21.43 -3.18 -17.18
C LYS A 470 22.63 -3.44 -18.10
N ASN A 471 23.05 -4.69 -18.23
CA ASN A 471 24.11 -5.11 -19.14
C ASN A 471 23.49 -5.79 -20.38
N PRO A 472 23.51 -5.15 -21.56
CA PRO A 472 22.95 -5.71 -22.79
C PRO A 472 23.62 -7.01 -23.27
N ALA A 473 24.88 -7.25 -22.90
CA ALA A 473 25.61 -8.46 -23.30
C ALA A 473 25.20 -9.71 -22.50
N ALA A 474 24.49 -9.54 -21.38
CA ALA A 474 24.06 -10.68 -20.57
C ALA A 474 22.93 -11.45 -21.27
N GLN A 475 23.00 -12.79 -21.23
CA GLN A 475 21.98 -13.67 -21.83
C GLN A 475 20.56 -13.34 -21.37
N ARG A 476 20.38 -13.06 -20.08
CA ARG A 476 19.09 -12.63 -19.53
C ARG A 476 18.55 -11.35 -20.19
N SER A 477 19.42 -10.38 -20.48
CA SER A 477 19.03 -9.12 -21.10
C SER A 477 18.62 -9.32 -22.55
N GLN A 478 19.34 -10.18 -23.28
CA GLN A 478 19.00 -10.56 -24.66
C GLN A 478 17.66 -11.29 -24.73
N ALA A 479 17.41 -12.22 -23.80
CA ALA A 479 16.14 -12.91 -23.70
C ALA A 479 14.99 -11.92 -23.44
N VAL A 480 15.12 -11.01 -22.48
CA VAL A 480 14.09 -9.99 -22.22
C VAL A 480 13.88 -9.08 -23.45
N ALA A 481 14.95 -8.66 -24.12
CA ALA A 481 14.88 -7.81 -25.31
C ALA A 481 14.06 -8.45 -26.45
N ALA A 482 14.19 -9.77 -26.66
CA ALA A 482 13.43 -10.48 -27.69
C ALA A 482 11.90 -10.42 -27.47
N TYR A 483 11.46 -10.44 -26.21
CA TYR A 483 10.03 -10.30 -25.87
C TYR A 483 9.57 -8.84 -25.94
N LEU A 484 10.42 -7.90 -25.50
CA LEU A 484 10.13 -6.46 -25.62
C LEU A 484 9.98 -6.00 -27.07
N ALA A 485 10.70 -6.60 -28.01
CA ALA A 485 10.57 -6.32 -29.44
C ALA A 485 9.18 -6.69 -29.99
N GLN A 486 8.52 -7.69 -29.40
CA GLN A 486 7.24 -8.21 -29.85
C GLN A 486 6.03 -7.59 -29.13
N ALA A 487 6.25 -6.92 -27.99
CA ALA A 487 5.19 -6.35 -27.18
C ALA A 487 4.95 -4.86 -27.51
N PRO A 488 3.70 -4.41 -27.67
CA PRO A 488 3.40 -3.02 -27.98
C PRO A 488 3.63 -2.07 -26.79
N ARG A 489 3.78 -2.63 -25.58
CA ARG A 489 3.97 -1.90 -24.31
C ARG A 489 5.02 -2.59 -23.44
N ALA A 490 5.73 -1.79 -22.66
CA ALA A 490 6.75 -2.27 -21.73
C ALA A 490 6.71 -1.44 -20.44
N LEU A 491 6.80 -2.11 -19.30
CA LEU A 491 6.79 -1.46 -17.99
C LEU A 491 7.95 -1.97 -17.16
N PHE A 492 8.94 -1.13 -16.91
CA PHE A 492 10.06 -1.48 -16.05
C PHE A 492 9.79 -1.00 -14.63
N LEU A 493 9.88 -1.90 -13.66
CA LEU A 493 9.75 -1.57 -12.24
C LEU A 493 11.13 -1.65 -11.60
N THR A 494 11.59 -0.55 -11.01
CA THR A 494 12.88 -0.53 -10.29
C THR A 494 12.93 0.66 -9.33
N GLY A 495 13.22 0.42 -8.05
CA GLY A 495 13.40 1.52 -7.07
C GLY A 495 14.77 2.20 -7.18
N THR A 496 15.74 1.54 -7.82
CA THR A 496 17.15 1.97 -7.89
C THR A 496 17.69 1.90 -9.32
N PRO A 497 17.09 2.63 -10.28
CA PRO A 497 17.50 2.55 -11.69
C PRO A 497 18.94 3.02 -11.94
N MET A 498 19.55 3.79 -11.02
CA MET A 498 20.94 4.26 -11.07
C MET A 498 21.73 3.67 -9.89
N LEU A 499 22.14 2.40 -9.98
CA LEU A 499 22.91 1.75 -8.91
C LEU A 499 24.34 2.24 -8.83
N ASN A 500 25.00 2.48 -9.98
CA ASN A 500 26.43 2.83 -9.98
C ASN A 500 26.85 3.84 -11.07
N ARG A 501 26.19 3.90 -12.25
CA ARG A 501 26.63 4.73 -13.39
C ARG A 501 25.48 5.21 -14.29
N VAL A 502 25.62 6.39 -14.89
CA VAL A 502 24.69 6.96 -15.89
C VAL A 502 24.51 6.03 -17.10
N ASP A 503 25.57 5.32 -17.52
CA ASP A 503 25.49 4.38 -18.65
C ASP A 503 24.57 3.18 -18.40
N GLU A 504 24.49 2.68 -17.15
CA GLU A 504 23.57 1.60 -16.79
C GLU A 504 22.12 2.05 -17.00
N PHE A 505 21.81 3.27 -16.59
CA PHE A 505 20.50 3.87 -16.78
C PHE A 505 20.20 4.14 -18.27
N ARG A 506 21.17 4.65 -19.02
CA ARG A 506 21.04 4.83 -20.47
C ARG A 506 20.72 3.51 -21.18
N ASN A 507 21.35 2.41 -20.77
CA ASN A 507 21.07 1.08 -21.31
C ASN A 507 19.63 0.63 -21.03
N LEU A 508 19.08 0.91 -19.84
CA LEU A 508 17.68 0.60 -19.53
C LEU A 508 16.73 1.40 -20.42
N ILE A 509 16.96 2.72 -20.57
CA ILE A 509 16.13 3.57 -21.43
C ILE A 509 16.20 3.13 -22.89
N ARG A 510 17.34 2.60 -23.36
CA ARG A 510 17.47 2.14 -24.76
C ARG A 510 16.44 1.08 -25.14
N TYR A 511 16.03 0.21 -24.21
CA TYR A 511 14.96 -0.77 -24.47
C TYR A 511 13.58 -0.14 -24.67
N LEU A 512 13.35 1.03 -24.07
CA LEU A 512 12.05 1.68 -24.03
C LEU A 512 11.93 2.76 -25.11
N ASN A 513 12.94 3.62 -25.22
CA ASN A 513 13.01 4.72 -26.16
C ASN A 513 14.48 5.02 -26.56
N PRO A 514 14.95 4.49 -27.70
CA PRO A 514 16.31 4.74 -28.19
C PRO A 514 16.64 6.23 -28.41
N ALA A 515 15.65 7.04 -28.82
CA ALA A 515 15.84 8.46 -29.07
C ALA A 515 16.14 9.22 -27.78
N VAL A 516 15.40 8.94 -26.70
CA VAL A 516 15.70 9.53 -25.37
C VAL A 516 17.03 9.00 -24.83
N ALA A 517 17.35 7.72 -25.02
CA ALA A 517 18.64 7.17 -24.59
C ALA A 517 19.84 7.90 -25.23
N ALA A 518 19.69 8.35 -26.49
CA ALA A 518 20.74 9.07 -27.21
C ALA A 518 20.98 10.50 -26.69
N THR A 519 19.99 11.13 -26.05
CA THR A 519 20.12 12.52 -25.53
C THR A 519 20.73 12.60 -24.14
N ILE A 520 20.83 11.47 -23.43
CA ILE A 520 21.42 11.37 -22.10
C ILE A 520 22.93 11.35 -22.23
N SER A 521 23.64 12.29 -21.62
CA SER A 521 25.11 12.35 -21.55
C SER A 521 25.62 12.08 -20.12
N VAL A 522 26.87 11.62 -19.97
CA VAL A 522 27.49 11.44 -18.64
C VAL A 522 27.68 12.79 -17.94
N THR A 523 27.79 13.88 -18.70
CA THR A 523 27.92 15.26 -18.19
C THR A 523 26.60 15.89 -17.75
N ASP A 524 25.44 15.26 -18.00
CA ASP A 524 24.12 15.84 -17.72
C ASP A 524 23.86 16.07 -16.22
N GLY A 525 24.54 15.37 -15.32
CA GLY A 525 24.43 15.63 -13.87
C GLY A 525 25.17 16.87 -13.41
N LEU A 526 26.21 17.28 -14.13
CA LEU A 526 26.94 18.51 -13.85
C LEU A 526 26.12 19.76 -14.24
N ALA A 527 25.19 19.60 -15.19
CA ALA A 527 24.25 20.65 -15.62
C ALA A 527 23.00 20.77 -14.71
N GLY A 528 22.88 19.95 -13.67
CA GLY A 528 21.84 20.00 -12.64
C GLY A 528 20.67 19.01 -12.85
N ALA A 529 20.16 18.47 -11.73
CA ALA A 529 19.12 17.44 -11.68
C ALA A 529 17.82 17.81 -12.43
N ALA A 530 17.43 19.09 -12.45
CA ALA A 530 16.23 19.55 -13.15
C ALA A 530 16.31 19.41 -14.69
N SER A 531 17.49 19.60 -15.28
CA SER A 531 17.70 19.42 -16.73
C SER A 531 17.57 17.94 -17.12
N PHE A 532 18.21 17.07 -16.35
CA PHE A 532 18.13 15.62 -16.53
C PHE A 532 16.69 15.11 -16.41
N ARG A 533 15.97 15.48 -15.35
CA ARG A 533 14.56 15.08 -15.15
C ARG A 533 13.67 15.45 -16.34
N ARG A 534 13.84 16.64 -16.92
CA ARG A 534 13.07 17.06 -18.11
C ARG A 534 13.36 16.21 -19.34
N LYS A 535 14.62 15.81 -19.57
CA LYS A 535 14.98 14.94 -20.71
C LYS A 535 14.34 13.56 -20.60
N VAL A 536 14.25 13.00 -19.39
CA VAL A 536 13.79 11.63 -19.16
C VAL A 536 12.30 11.54 -18.78
N ALA A 537 11.61 12.68 -18.65
CA ALA A 537 10.22 12.78 -18.20
C ALA A 537 9.22 11.92 -19.00
N ASN A 538 9.48 11.68 -20.29
CA ASN A 538 8.62 10.85 -21.14
C ASN A 538 8.82 9.34 -20.97
N VAL A 539 9.87 8.91 -20.25
CA VAL A 539 10.21 7.49 -20.11
C VAL A 539 10.43 7.06 -18.67
N TYR A 540 10.53 8.02 -17.75
CA TYR A 540 10.86 7.79 -16.36
C TYR A 540 9.98 8.63 -15.44
N LEU A 541 9.23 7.95 -14.57
CA LEU A 541 8.52 8.54 -13.45
C LEU A 541 9.17 8.04 -12.16
N ARG A 542 9.54 8.94 -11.25
CA ARG A 542 10.04 8.59 -9.91
C ARG A 542 9.42 9.50 -8.86
N ARG A 543 8.92 8.87 -7.80
CA ARG A 543 8.36 9.54 -6.62
C ARG A 543 9.02 9.03 -5.36
N ASN A 544 9.17 9.91 -4.37
CA ASN A 544 9.75 9.56 -3.08
C ASN A 544 8.64 9.24 -2.09
N GLN A 545 8.93 8.34 -1.15
CA GLN A 545 7.94 7.86 -0.21
C GLN A 545 7.42 8.97 0.69
N LYS A 546 8.31 9.79 1.25
CA LYS A 546 7.97 10.95 2.09
C LYS A 546 7.15 12.02 1.38
N ASP A 547 7.27 12.10 0.05
CA ASP A 547 6.61 13.14 -0.74
C ASP A 547 5.17 12.74 -1.12
N VAL A 548 4.87 11.44 -1.11
CA VAL A 548 3.56 10.90 -1.54
C VAL A 548 2.78 10.20 -0.44
N LEU A 549 3.47 9.72 0.60
CA LEU A 549 2.89 9.13 1.80
C LEU A 549 3.14 10.04 3.00
N ALA A 550 2.36 11.11 3.08
CA ALA A 550 2.42 12.07 4.18
C ALA A 550 1.98 11.47 5.53
N GLU A 551 1.35 10.30 5.51
CA GLU A 551 0.85 9.60 6.68
C GLU A 551 1.86 8.65 7.32
N LEU A 552 2.99 8.38 6.66
CA LEU A 552 3.98 7.50 7.26
C LEU A 552 4.51 8.12 8.55
N PRO A 553 4.68 7.32 9.60
CA PRO A 553 5.26 7.79 10.85
C PRO A 553 6.76 8.09 10.65
N ASP A 554 7.39 8.69 11.65
CA ASP A 554 8.79 9.10 11.54
C ASP A 554 9.73 7.90 11.36
N LEU A 555 10.74 8.09 10.50
CA LEU A 555 11.88 7.20 10.36
C LEU A 555 13.10 7.89 10.99
N ILE A 556 13.59 7.33 12.10
CA ILE A 556 14.77 7.85 12.80
C ILE A 556 15.93 6.91 12.54
N GLU A 557 17.03 7.44 11.99
CA GLU A 557 18.24 6.68 11.73
C GLU A 557 19.34 7.10 12.72
N VAL A 558 19.84 6.14 13.51
CA VAL A 558 20.85 6.34 14.55
C VAL A 558 22.11 5.55 14.20
N ALA A 559 23.26 6.22 14.26
CA ALA A 559 24.57 5.59 14.14
C ALA A 559 25.15 5.31 15.53
N ASP A 560 25.09 4.06 15.96
CA ASP A 560 25.58 3.58 17.25
C ASP A 560 27.06 3.22 17.14
N TRP A 561 27.93 4.18 17.46
CA TRP A 561 29.38 3.99 17.46
C TRP A 561 29.87 3.34 18.75
N VAL A 562 30.56 2.21 18.63
CA VAL A 562 31.21 1.50 19.74
C VAL A 562 32.73 1.51 19.58
N GLU A 563 33.42 1.38 20.71
CA GLU A 563 34.87 1.18 20.75
C GLU A 563 35.17 -0.30 20.99
N MET A 564 36.13 -0.85 20.25
CA MET A 564 36.51 -2.25 20.40
C MET A 564 37.31 -2.45 21.70
N GLY A 565 36.94 -3.48 22.46
CA GLY A 565 37.76 -3.99 23.56
C GLY A 565 39.06 -4.65 23.07
N GLN A 566 39.88 -5.08 24.04
CA GLN A 566 41.19 -5.68 23.73
C GLN A 566 41.09 -7.00 22.95
N ALA A 567 40.08 -7.83 23.21
CA ALA A 567 39.88 -9.09 22.51
C ALA A 567 39.51 -8.86 21.03
N GLU A 568 38.56 -7.97 20.78
CA GLU A 568 38.10 -7.57 19.46
C GLU A 568 39.23 -6.91 18.65
N THR A 569 39.99 -6.01 19.28
CA THR A 569 41.14 -5.35 18.64
C THR A 569 42.21 -6.34 18.20
N ARG A 570 42.49 -7.36 19.02
CA ARG A 570 43.42 -8.46 18.65
C ARG A 570 42.87 -9.30 17.51
N ALA A 571 41.59 -9.65 17.54
CA ALA A 571 40.94 -10.39 16.45
C ALA A 571 40.97 -9.59 15.13
N TYR A 572 40.65 -8.29 15.19
CA TYR A 572 40.68 -7.38 14.05
C TYR A 572 42.08 -7.26 13.45
N ARG A 573 43.11 -7.02 14.28
CA ARG A 573 44.50 -6.95 13.81
C ARG A 573 44.94 -8.24 13.09
N ARG A 574 44.64 -9.42 13.68
CA ARG A 574 44.94 -10.71 13.04
C ARG A 574 44.24 -10.85 11.68
N ALA A 575 42.99 -10.41 11.56
CA ALA A 575 42.26 -10.43 10.30
C ALA A 575 42.89 -9.50 9.25
N VAL A 576 43.38 -8.32 9.65
CA VAL A 576 44.07 -7.37 8.75
C VAL A 576 45.43 -7.93 8.30
N GLU A 577 46.18 -8.53 9.21
CA GLU A 577 47.46 -9.21 8.92
C GLU A 577 47.27 -10.34 7.91
N ALA A 578 46.25 -11.18 8.13
CA ALA A 578 45.87 -12.28 7.26
C ALA A 578 45.14 -11.84 5.98
N ARG A 579 44.87 -10.53 5.80
CA ARG A 579 44.16 -9.97 4.63
C ARG A 579 42.75 -10.56 4.45
N GLN A 580 42.08 -10.87 5.55
CA GLN A 580 40.78 -11.52 5.57
C GLN A 580 39.66 -10.49 5.76
N PHE A 581 39.25 -9.83 4.67
CA PHE A 581 38.23 -8.77 4.71
C PHE A 581 36.92 -9.16 5.40
N ALA A 582 36.43 -10.39 5.16
CA ALA A 582 35.23 -10.90 5.82
C ALA A 582 35.39 -11.06 7.35
N HIS A 583 36.60 -11.38 7.83
CA HIS A 583 36.87 -11.49 9.27
C HIS A 583 37.01 -10.10 9.89
N MET A 584 37.60 -9.14 9.17
CA MET A 584 37.64 -7.73 9.60
C MET A 584 36.24 -7.20 9.91
N ARG A 585 35.25 -7.49 9.04
CA ARG A 585 33.85 -7.05 9.19
C ARG A 585 33.09 -7.71 10.35
N ARG A 586 33.59 -8.83 10.88
CA ARG A 586 32.95 -9.59 11.96
C ARG A 586 33.62 -9.39 13.32
N ALA A 587 34.83 -8.83 13.37
CA ALA A 587 35.68 -8.84 14.55
C ALA A 587 35.09 -8.13 15.79
N ALA A 588 34.16 -7.19 15.60
CA ALA A 588 33.45 -6.50 16.69
C ALA A 588 32.18 -7.22 17.17
N VAL A 589 31.88 -8.41 16.63
CA VAL A 589 30.71 -9.22 16.97
C VAL A 589 31.09 -10.68 17.25
N VAL A 590 32.01 -11.23 16.48
CA VAL A 590 32.46 -12.62 16.58
C VAL A 590 33.89 -12.61 17.10
N ILE A 591 34.05 -12.99 18.37
CA ILE A 591 35.34 -13.19 19.02
C ILE A 591 35.39 -14.55 19.71
N ASP A 592 36.60 -15.10 19.79
CA ASP A 592 36.86 -16.31 20.56
C ASP A 592 36.88 -15.95 22.06
N GLY A 593 35.98 -16.55 22.85
CA GLY A 593 35.93 -16.41 24.31
C GLY A 593 34.56 -16.07 24.90
N SER A 594 34.50 -15.98 26.22
CA SER A 594 33.29 -15.67 26.99
C SER A 594 32.97 -14.17 27.11
N VAL A 595 33.86 -13.30 26.62
CA VAL A 595 33.68 -11.84 26.69
C VAL A 595 32.54 -11.42 25.75
N MET A 596 31.70 -10.50 26.21
CA MET A 596 30.66 -9.89 25.38
C MET A 596 31.31 -8.88 24.41
N PRO A 597 31.14 -9.05 23.08
CA PRO A 597 31.61 -8.06 22.11
C PRO A 597 30.86 -6.73 22.26
N ALA A 598 31.54 -5.62 21.98
CA ALA A 598 31.02 -4.26 22.16
C ALA A 598 29.74 -4.00 21.35
N LYS A 599 29.67 -4.49 20.10
CA LYS A 599 28.43 -4.36 19.31
C LYS A 599 27.30 -5.23 19.84
N VAL A 600 27.60 -6.39 20.41
CA VAL A 600 26.59 -7.29 20.98
C VAL A 600 26.03 -6.71 22.27
N GLU A 601 26.87 -6.10 23.09
CA GLU A 601 26.44 -5.37 24.29
C GLU A 601 25.47 -4.25 23.92
N ARG A 602 25.86 -3.37 22.98
CA ARG A 602 24.98 -2.29 22.49
C ARG A 602 23.68 -2.82 21.89
N LEU A 603 23.73 -3.94 21.15
CA LEU A 603 22.54 -4.60 20.62
C LEU A 603 21.58 -5.04 21.73
N ARG A 604 22.10 -5.61 22.83
CA ARG A 604 21.26 -6.03 23.96
C ARG A 604 20.57 -4.85 24.63
N GLU A 605 21.26 -3.71 24.77
CA GLU A 605 20.64 -2.48 25.30
C GLU A 605 19.46 -2.03 24.44
N ILE A 606 19.63 -2.01 23.11
CA ILE A 606 18.57 -1.64 22.16
C ILE A 606 17.39 -2.61 22.23
N ILE A 607 17.66 -3.92 22.32
CA ILE A 607 16.62 -4.94 22.42
C ILE A 607 15.88 -4.85 23.75
N GLN A 608 16.59 -4.56 24.85
CA GLN A 608 15.96 -4.37 26.16
C GLN A 608 15.06 -3.13 26.17
N GLU A 609 15.51 -2.00 25.62
CA GLU A 609 14.67 -0.80 25.47
C GLU A 609 13.41 -1.11 24.64
N ALA A 610 13.57 -1.89 23.57
CA ALA A 610 12.43 -2.32 22.75
C ALA A 610 11.49 -3.26 23.52
N ALA A 611 12.02 -4.15 24.36
CA ALA A 611 11.24 -5.06 25.19
C ALA A 611 10.39 -4.31 26.22
N ASP A 612 10.98 -3.31 26.89
CA ASP A 612 10.30 -2.46 27.88
C ASP A 612 9.11 -1.70 27.27
N ASN A 613 9.17 -1.40 25.96
CA ASN A 613 8.10 -0.75 25.19
C ASN A 613 7.20 -1.73 24.42
N GLY A 614 7.45 -3.04 24.50
CA GLY A 614 6.70 -4.05 23.76
C GLY A 614 6.88 -3.98 22.23
N TRP A 615 7.98 -3.39 21.74
CA TRP A 615 8.27 -3.24 20.32
C TRP A 615 9.00 -4.44 19.76
N LYS A 616 8.68 -4.81 18.52
CA LYS A 616 9.37 -5.90 17.82
C LYS A 616 10.60 -5.40 17.09
N VAL A 617 11.66 -6.22 17.12
CA VAL A 617 12.97 -5.89 16.58
C VAL A 617 13.32 -6.82 15.43
N VAL A 618 13.90 -6.27 14.36
CA VAL A 618 14.52 -7.05 13.30
C VAL A 618 16.02 -6.76 13.27
N VAL A 619 16.84 -7.80 13.43
CA VAL A 619 18.30 -7.70 13.37
C VAL A 619 18.78 -8.28 12.05
N PHE A 620 19.41 -7.45 11.23
CA PHE A 620 19.96 -7.83 9.94
C PHE A 620 21.48 -7.95 9.98
N SER A 621 22.00 -9.06 9.44
CA SER A 621 23.42 -9.24 9.10
C SER A 621 23.56 -9.91 7.74
N PHE A 622 24.71 -9.77 7.11
CA PHE A 622 25.13 -10.58 5.97
C PHE A 622 25.62 -11.97 6.42
N PHE A 623 26.26 -12.05 7.60
CA PHE A 623 27.02 -13.23 8.04
C PHE A 623 26.19 -14.16 8.93
N LEU A 624 26.13 -15.44 8.59
CA LEU A 624 25.43 -16.47 9.39
C LEU A 624 26.00 -16.58 10.82
N GLU A 625 27.31 -16.54 10.97
CA GLU A 625 27.96 -16.60 12.29
C GLU A 625 27.59 -15.41 13.18
N VAL A 626 27.41 -14.22 12.59
CA VAL A 626 26.96 -13.04 13.34
C VAL A 626 25.53 -13.25 13.83
N LEU A 627 24.63 -13.75 12.97
CA LEU A 627 23.25 -14.05 13.37
C LEU A 627 23.19 -15.07 14.49
N GLU A 628 23.99 -16.14 14.42
CA GLU A 628 24.03 -17.16 15.46
C GLU A 628 24.61 -16.61 16.77
N ARG A 629 25.66 -15.79 16.69
CA ARG A 629 26.23 -15.13 17.87
C ARG A 629 25.22 -14.19 18.53
N VAL A 630 24.47 -13.42 17.73
CA VAL A 630 23.37 -12.58 18.24
C VAL A 630 22.33 -13.45 18.93
N ARG A 631 21.85 -14.51 18.27
CA ARG A 631 20.81 -15.40 18.79
C ARG A 631 21.18 -15.99 20.16
N VAL A 632 22.41 -16.47 20.33
CA VAL A 632 22.91 -17.04 21.59
C VAL A 632 23.13 -15.98 22.68
N SER A 633 23.23 -14.70 22.31
CA SER A 633 23.46 -13.60 23.25
C SER A 633 22.17 -12.95 23.77
N LEU A 634 20.99 -13.35 23.27
CA LEU A 634 19.69 -12.86 23.73
C LEU A 634 19.22 -13.66 24.96
N GLN A 635 18.35 -13.06 25.78
CA GLN A 635 17.80 -13.70 26.98
C GLN A 635 16.88 -14.88 26.61
N GLU A 636 16.80 -15.90 27.48
CA GLU A 636 15.99 -17.12 27.23
C GLU A 636 14.50 -16.83 27.07
N ASP A 637 13.97 -15.79 27.72
CA ASP A 637 12.53 -15.48 27.71
C ASP A 637 12.07 -14.69 26.47
N THR A 638 13.00 -14.23 25.61
CA THR A 638 12.65 -13.45 24.41
C THR A 638 12.31 -14.39 23.24
N PRO A 639 11.13 -14.30 22.61
CA PRO A 639 10.84 -15.04 21.39
C PRO A 639 11.79 -14.62 20.25
N VAL A 640 12.63 -15.54 19.80
CA VAL A 640 13.59 -15.30 18.71
C VAL A 640 13.29 -16.16 17.49
N PHE A 641 13.16 -15.51 16.34
CA PHE A 641 12.93 -16.14 15.04
C PHE A 641 14.16 -16.00 14.15
N LEU A 642 14.43 -16.98 13.28
CA LEU A 642 15.58 -16.97 12.37
C LEU A 642 15.12 -17.06 10.90
N LEU A 643 15.56 -16.10 10.09
CA LEU A 643 15.36 -16.13 8.65
C LEU A 643 16.72 -16.14 7.92
N SER A 644 17.20 -17.33 7.60
CA SER A 644 18.48 -17.56 6.91
C SER A 644 18.29 -18.26 5.56
N GLY A 645 19.37 -18.34 4.77
CA GLY A 645 19.34 -18.96 3.45
C GLY A 645 18.99 -20.44 3.48
N ALA A 646 19.19 -21.09 4.64
CA ALA A 646 18.82 -22.48 4.89
C ALA A 646 17.30 -22.68 5.01
N VAL A 647 16.53 -21.63 5.32
CA VAL A 647 15.06 -21.72 5.40
C VAL A 647 14.49 -21.85 3.98
N PRO A 648 13.76 -22.95 3.68
CA PRO A 648 13.15 -23.16 2.38
C PRO A 648 12.21 -22.02 2.01
N VAL A 649 12.21 -21.59 0.74
CA VAL A 649 11.43 -20.43 0.27
C VAL A 649 9.95 -20.52 0.67
N ALA A 650 9.35 -21.71 0.59
CA ALA A 650 7.95 -21.95 0.97
C ALA A 650 7.67 -21.75 2.47
N ALA A 651 8.67 -21.94 3.34
CA ALA A 651 8.54 -21.81 4.79
C ALA A 651 8.85 -20.38 5.31
N ARG A 652 9.46 -19.53 4.48
CA ARG A 652 9.90 -18.19 4.91
C ARG A 652 8.74 -17.28 5.34
N GLN A 653 7.58 -17.39 4.67
CA GLN A 653 6.40 -16.61 5.02
C GLN A 653 5.88 -16.99 6.40
N GLN A 654 5.85 -18.29 6.72
CA GLN A 654 5.40 -18.77 8.04
C GLN A 654 6.24 -18.16 9.17
N VAL A 655 7.57 -18.11 9.03
CA VAL A 655 8.46 -17.50 10.04
C VAL A 655 8.11 -16.02 10.28
N VAL A 656 7.78 -15.29 9.20
CA VAL A 656 7.37 -13.89 9.28
C VAL A 656 6.00 -13.75 9.93
N ASP A 657 5.07 -14.64 9.60
CA ASP A 657 3.72 -14.65 10.16
C ASP A 657 3.76 -14.97 11.67
N ASP A 658 4.58 -15.94 12.10
CA ASP A 658 4.77 -16.31 13.50
C ASP A 658 5.37 -15.15 14.30
N PHE A 659 6.41 -14.50 13.76
CA PHE A 659 7.00 -13.29 14.35
C PHE A 659 5.95 -12.15 14.45
N SER A 660 5.18 -11.95 13.38
CA SER A 660 4.17 -10.89 13.32
C SER A 660 2.99 -11.16 14.26
N GLY A 661 2.62 -12.43 14.45
CA GLY A 661 1.53 -12.88 15.31
C GLY A 661 1.87 -13.04 16.79
N THR A 662 3.16 -12.98 17.16
CA THR A 662 3.58 -13.01 18.57
C THR A 662 3.05 -11.80 19.33
N ASP A 663 2.42 -12.00 20.49
CA ASP A 663 1.97 -10.90 21.34
C ASP A 663 3.16 -10.24 22.06
N GLY A 664 3.23 -8.91 22.04
CA GLY A 664 4.30 -8.15 22.69
C GLY A 664 5.65 -8.17 21.94
N HIS A 665 6.74 -8.18 22.70
CA HIS A 665 8.11 -8.11 22.20
C HIS A 665 8.55 -9.42 21.53
N ALA A 666 9.24 -9.31 20.40
CA ALA A 666 9.85 -10.42 19.69
C ALA A 666 11.04 -9.93 18.85
N VAL A 667 11.99 -10.83 18.58
CA VAL A 667 13.19 -10.53 17.77
C VAL A 667 13.24 -11.45 16.55
N LEU A 668 13.34 -10.87 15.35
CA LEU A 668 13.62 -11.59 14.12
C LEU A 668 15.06 -11.36 13.70
N VAL A 669 15.88 -12.41 13.72
CA VAL A 669 17.26 -12.40 13.27
C VAL A 669 17.28 -12.86 11.81
N SER A 670 17.76 -12.02 10.88
CA SER A 670 17.57 -12.22 9.45
C SER A 670 18.82 -11.94 8.64
N GLN A 671 19.13 -12.81 7.68
CA GLN A 671 20.14 -12.50 6.68
C GLN A 671 19.62 -11.42 5.72
N ILE A 672 20.35 -10.32 5.58
CA ILE A 672 19.89 -9.14 4.82
C ILE A 672 19.56 -9.47 3.35
N GLY A 673 20.31 -10.39 2.74
CA GLY A 673 20.11 -10.86 1.36
C GLY A 673 19.04 -11.94 1.19
N VAL A 674 18.68 -12.68 2.25
CA VAL A 674 17.73 -13.82 2.17
C VAL A 674 16.29 -13.34 2.01
N GLY A 675 16.01 -12.08 2.36
CA GLY A 675 14.73 -11.43 2.13
C GLY A 675 14.50 -10.93 0.69
N GLY A 676 15.32 -11.28 -0.30
CA GLY A 676 15.07 -10.98 -1.73
C GLY A 676 13.73 -11.51 -2.29
N VAL A 677 12.93 -12.16 -1.44
CA VAL A 677 11.59 -12.73 -1.65
C VAL A 677 10.48 -11.68 -1.53
N GLY A 678 10.79 -10.41 -1.22
CA GLY A 678 9.74 -9.38 -1.06
C GLY A 678 8.89 -9.60 0.19
N LEU A 679 9.44 -10.24 1.22
CA LEU A 679 8.76 -10.45 2.50
C LEU A 679 8.55 -9.11 3.20
N ASN A 680 7.32 -8.89 3.65
CA ASN A 680 6.89 -7.67 4.31
C ASN A 680 7.06 -7.84 5.83
N LEU A 681 7.73 -6.90 6.50
CA LEU A 681 7.98 -6.94 7.95
C LEU A 681 7.34 -5.71 8.67
N PRO A 682 6.08 -5.36 8.40
CA PRO A 682 5.47 -4.14 8.95
C PRO A 682 5.32 -4.17 10.47
N ALA A 683 5.36 -5.35 11.10
CA ALA A 683 5.23 -5.50 12.55
C ALA A 683 6.45 -4.97 13.33
N ALA A 684 7.59 -4.74 12.66
CA ALA A 684 8.82 -4.30 13.31
C ALA A 684 8.89 -2.77 13.42
N SER A 685 9.15 -2.29 14.64
CA SER A 685 9.38 -0.86 14.92
C SER A 685 10.87 -0.54 15.06
N ILE A 686 11.71 -1.54 15.35
CA ILE A 686 13.16 -1.37 15.50
C ILE A 686 13.87 -2.22 14.45
N VAL A 687 14.78 -1.60 13.70
CA VAL A 687 15.64 -2.27 12.73
C VAL A 687 17.08 -2.08 13.19
N VAL A 688 17.82 -3.17 13.32
CA VAL A 688 19.25 -3.13 13.63
C VAL A 688 20.05 -3.67 12.46
N LEU A 689 21.02 -2.89 11.97
CA LEU A 689 22.04 -3.31 11.01
C LEU A 689 23.35 -3.57 11.77
N THR A 690 23.79 -4.83 11.81
CA THR A 690 24.97 -5.23 12.63
C THR A 690 26.31 -4.84 12.01
N GLU A 691 26.34 -4.64 10.69
CA GLU A 691 27.52 -4.14 9.99
C GLU A 691 27.15 -3.38 8.70
N PRO A 692 27.99 -2.44 8.23
CA PRO A 692 27.79 -1.76 6.96
C PRO A 692 27.80 -2.73 5.78
N GLN A 693 26.91 -2.50 4.81
CA GLN A 693 26.80 -3.32 3.62
C GLN A 693 27.56 -2.71 2.45
N LEU A 694 28.19 -3.56 1.63
CA LEU A 694 28.97 -3.10 0.47
C LEU A 694 28.10 -2.42 -0.60
N THR A 695 26.80 -2.71 -0.60
CA THR A 695 25.82 -2.13 -1.50
C THR A 695 24.75 -1.41 -0.67
N PRO A 696 24.70 -0.06 -0.67
CA PRO A 696 23.73 0.70 0.13
C PRO A 696 22.27 0.34 -0.16
N ALA A 697 21.96 -0.03 -1.40
CA ALA A 697 20.62 -0.46 -1.80
C ALA A 697 20.13 -1.70 -1.04
N HIS A 698 21.02 -2.55 -0.50
CA HIS A 698 20.60 -3.69 0.32
C HIS A 698 20.10 -3.23 1.71
N GLU A 699 20.75 -2.23 2.32
CA GLU A 699 20.28 -1.63 3.58
C GLU A 699 18.95 -0.92 3.36
N GLU A 700 18.86 -0.09 2.31
CA GLU A 700 17.62 0.59 1.97
C GLU A 700 16.49 -0.42 1.72
N GLN A 701 16.73 -1.47 0.94
CA GLN A 701 15.76 -2.53 0.70
C GLN A 701 15.34 -3.23 1.99
N ALA A 702 16.26 -3.48 2.93
CA ALA A 702 15.95 -4.12 4.21
C ALA A 702 15.10 -3.21 5.11
N ILE A 703 15.49 -1.93 5.25
CA ILE A 703 14.73 -0.92 6.02
C ILE A 703 13.32 -0.79 5.43
N ARG A 704 13.19 -0.72 4.11
CA ARG A 704 11.90 -0.60 3.41
C ARG A 704 11.01 -1.85 3.51
N ARG A 705 11.50 -2.98 4.03
CA ARG A 705 10.64 -4.11 4.41
C ARG A 705 9.87 -3.82 5.70
N CYS A 706 10.47 -3.04 6.60
CA CYS A 706 9.89 -2.64 7.88
C CYS A 706 9.15 -1.30 7.77
N TYR A 707 9.74 -0.33 7.06
CA TYR A 707 9.19 1.01 6.85
C TYR A 707 8.55 1.13 5.46
N ARG A 708 7.26 0.78 5.36
CA ARG A 708 6.48 0.73 4.11
C ARG A 708 5.04 1.20 4.32
N MET A 709 4.30 1.35 3.22
CA MET A 709 2.86 1.59 3.28
C MET A 709 2.17 0.56 4.18
N GLY A 710 1.37 1.03 5.13
CA GLY A 710 0.73 0.22 6.17
C GLY A 710 1.50 0.13 7.49
N GLN A 711 2.69 0.75 7.58
CA GLN A 711 3.36 0.95 8.86
C GLN A 711 2.56 1.95 9.70
N THR A 712 2.15 1.54 10.91
CA THR A 712 1.36 2.36 11.83
C THR A 712 2.21 3.00 12.92
N ARG A 713 3.46 2.58 13.10
CA ARG A 713 4.37 3.03 14.16
C ARG A 713 5.67 3.60 13.61
N GLY A 714 6.24 4.57 14.33
CA GLY A 714 7.57 5.09 14.01
C GLY A 714 8.61 3.97 13.96
N VAL A 715 9.52 4.04 12.99
CA VAL A 715 10.58 3.04 12.82
C VAL A 715 11.92 3.67 13.19
N ARG A 716 12.66 3.02 14.10
CA ARG A 716 14.03 3.40 14.43
C ARG A 716 15.02 2.43 13.81
N VAL A 717 15.98 2.95 13.07
CA VAL A 717 17.05 2.18 12.43
C VAL A 717 18.36 2.44 13.18
N HIS A 718 18.88 1.41 13.83
CA HIS A 718 20.17 1.43 14.51
C HIS A 718 21.24 0.81 13.61
N ARG A 719 22.32 1.56 13.35
CA ARG A 719 23.51 1.06 12.67
C ARG A 719 24.63 0.87 13.67
N LEU A 720 24.96 -0.38 13.96
CA LEU A 720 26.05 -0.71 14.88
C LEU A 720 27.39 -0.59 14.15
N LEU A 721 28.26 0.32 14.60
CA LEU A 721 29.50 0.68 13.93
C LEU A 721 30.66 0.66 14.91
N ALA A 722 31.79 0.05 14.53
CA ALA A 722 32.99 0.08 15.36
C ALA A 722 33.96 1.17 14.88
N ARG A 723 34.35 2.10 15.77
CA ARG A 723 35.36 3.12 15.48
C ARG A 723 36.69 2.49 15.15
N ASN A 724 37.50 3.14 14.32
CA ASN A 724 38.86 2.67 14.04
C ASN A 724 38.86 1.22 13.48
N THR A 725 37.91 0.91 12.59
CA THR A 725 37.78 -0.39 11.92
C THR A 725 37.37 -0.25 10.45
N VAL A 726 37.16 -1.40 9.81
CA VAL A 726 36.59 -1.51 8.46
C VAL A 726 35.23 -0.83 8.33
N ASP A 727 34.43 -0.76 9.39
CA ASP A 727 33.10 -0.16 9.35
C ASP A 727 33.17 1.32 9.00
N GLN A 728 34.06 2.05 9.67
CA GLN A 728 34.30 3.47 9.44
C GLN A 728 34.80 3.72 8.02
N ARG A 729 35.74 2.90 7.52
CA ARG A 729 36.26 3.02 6.15
C ARG A 729 35.21 2.74 5.09
N LEU A 730 34.35 1.74 5.34
CA LEU A 730 33.23 1.43 4.44
C LEU A 730 32.28 2.62 4.35
N LEU A 731 31.92 3.25 5.47
CA LEU A 731 31.04 4.42 5.47
C LEU A 731 31.66 5.60 4.72
N GLU A 732 32.92 5.96 5.01
CA GLU A 732 33.65 7.04 4.34
C GLU A 732 33.66 6.85 2.80
N MET A 733 33.83 5.61 2.33
CA MET A 733 33.79 5.28 0.90
C MET A 733 32.37 5.35 0.32
N LEU A 734 31.38 4.80 1.02
CA LEU A 734 30.00 4.70 0.53
C LEU A 734 29.31 6.07 0.48
N GLU A 735 29.61 6.97 1.41
CA GLU A 735 29.07 8.34 1.41
C GLU A 735 29.50 9.12 0.17
N ARG A 736 30.78 9.06 -0.22
CA ARG A 736 31.28 9.73 -1.43
C ARG A 736 30.60 9.20 -2.70
N LYS A 737 30.41 7.88 -2.80
CA LYS A 737 29.71 7.26 -3.93
C LYS A 737 28.23 7.65 -3.98
N SER A 738 27.59 7.72 -2.82
CA SER A 738 26.17 8.08 -2.70
C SER A 738 25.93 9.57 -2.98
N ALA A 739 26.88 10.46 -2.65
CA ALA A 739 26.78 11.90 -2.91
C ALA A 739 26.70 12.21 -4.41
N LEU A 740 27.48 11.51 -5.24
CA LEU A 740 27.44 11.66 -6.70
C LEU A 740 26.06 11.27 -7.25
N ILE A 741 25.51 10.13 -6.81
CA ILE A 741 24.18 9.64 -7.25
C ILE A 741 23.07 10.56 -6.75
N ARG A 742 23.15 11.03 -5.50
CA ARG A 742 22.17 11.94 -4.90
C ARG A 742 22.10 13.28 -5.66
N ALA A 743 23.23 13.76 -6.18
CA ALA A 743 23.28 14.96 -7.02
C ALA A 743 22.53 14.81 -8.37
N TYR A 744 22.38 13.59 -8.90
CA TYR A 744 21.54 13.33 -10.08
C TYR A 744 20.05 13.24 -9.74
N ALA A 745 19.69 12.94 -8.48
CA ALA A 745 18.34 12.56 -8.08
C ALA A 745 17.59 13.62 -7.23
N HIS A 746 18.27 14.47 -6.45
CA HIS A 746 17.62 15.34 -5.46
C HIS A 746 18.16 16.79 -5.45
N ASP A 747 17.26 17.78 -5.32
CA ASP A 747 17.62 19.21 -5.16
C ASP A 747 17.92 19.61 -3.70
N SER A 748 17.44 18.86 -2.71
CA SER A 748 17.34 19.35 -1.32
C SER A 748 18.47 18.91 -0.37
N VAL A 749 19.38 18.03 -0.79
CA VAL A 749 20.45 17.50 0.10
C VAL A 749 21.83 18.03 -0.26
N ALA A 750 21.97 18.76 -1.37
CA ALA A 750 23.21 19.46 -1.69
C ALA A 750 23.55 20.58 -0.68
N LYS A 751 22.60 20.95 0.20
CA LYS A 751 22.75 22.00 1.22
C LYS A 751 23.15 21.50 2.61
N SER A 752 23.24 20.19 2.85
CA SER A 752 23.51 19.63 4.19
C SER A 752 24.60 18.55 4.18
N ALA A 753 25.64 18.74 3.37
CA ALA A 753 26.88 18.01 3.58
C ALA A 753 27.67 18.79 4.63
N ASP A 754 27.48 18.43 5.90
CA ASP A 754 28.36 18.87 6.98
C ASP A 754 29.60 17.97 6.93
N PRO A 755 30.80 18.48 6.59
CA PRO A 755 32.01 17.69 6.61
C PRO A 755 32.41 17.51 8.07
N LEU A 756 31.92 16.45 8.71
CA LEU A 756 32.35 16.08 10.07
C LEU A 756 33.87 15.82 10.07
N ALA A 757 34.56 16.77 10.69
CA ALA A 757 35.88 16.75 11.30
C ALA A 757 36.83 15.62 10.86
N THR A 758 37.79 15.99 10.01
CA THR A 758 39.03 15.23 9.77
C THR A 758 39.80 15.08 11.08
N ASP A 759 39.79 13.87 11.65
CA ASP A 759 40.70 13.51 12.74
C ASP A 759 42.09 13.14 12.15
N GLY A 760 43.14 13.70 12.74
CA GLY A 760 44.48 13.87 12.17
C GLY A 760 45.37 12.62 12.12
N THR A 761 44.84 11.46 11.72
CA THR A 761 45.65 10.27 11.45
C THR A 761 45.86 10.10 9.94
N TYR A 762 47.10 9.85 9.54
CA TYR A 762 47.59 9.78 8.16
C TYR A 762 46.95 8.59 7.40
N VAL A 763 45.71 8.78 6.93
CA VAL A 763 44.99 7.83 6.07
C VAL A 763 45.19 8.26 4.64
N ASP A 764 45.73 7.38 3.80
CA ASP A 764 45.86 7.61 2.37
C ASP A 764 44.47 7.56 1.71
N HIS A 765 43.85 8.73 1.60
CA HIS A 765 42.53 8.89 1.00
C HIS A 765 42.51 8.65 -0.50
N ASP A 766 43.66 8.78 -1.19
CA ASP A 766 43.76 8.54 -2.62
C ASP A 766 43.59 7.05 -2.92
N LEU A 767 44.22 6.19 -2.11
CA LEU A 767 44.06 4.72 -2.17
C LEU A 767 42.61 4.26 -1.93
N LEU A 768 41.86 4.93 -1.05
CA LEU A 768 40.43 4.62 -0.85
C LEU A 768 39.60 4.95 -2.08
N THR A 769 40.04 5.89 -2.93
CA THR A 769 39.29 6.35 -4.10
C THR A 769 39.65 5.66 -5.42
N ASP A 770 40.73 4.88 -5.48
CA ASP A 770 41.17 4.23 -6.71
C ASP A 770 40.23 3.08 -7.16
N GLU A 771 39.34 3.37 -8.11
CA GLU A 771 38.39 2.39 -8.63
C GLU A 771 39.03 1.26 -9.47
N ALA A 772 40.30 1.37 -9.86
CA ALA A 772 41.02 0.28 -10.51
C ALA A 772 41.27 -0.90 -9.57
N ILE A 773 41.25 -0.66 -8.26
CA ILE A 773 41.49 -1.66 -7.22
C ILE A 773 40.14 -2.13 -6.64
N PRO A 774 39.89 -3.46 -6.58
CA PRO A 774 38.73 -4.01 -5.90
C PRO A 774 38.57 -3.46 -4.46
N LEU A 775 37.33 -3.20 -4.05
CA LEU A 775 36.99 -2.52 -2.80
C LEU A 775 37.59 -3.20 -1.56
N ASP A 776 37.49 -4.53 -1.49
CA ASP A 776 38.04 -5.35 -0.41
C ASP A 776 39.56 -5.15 -0.28
N ARG A 777 40.27 -5.10 -1.41
CA ARG A 777 41.72 -4.88 -1.44
C ARG A 777 42.11 -3.48 -1.01
N ARG A 778 41.39 -2.44 -1.45
CA ARG A 778 41.64 -1.05 -1.00
C ARG A 778 41.55 -0.91 0.50
N ILE A 779 40.48 -1.46 1.09
CA ILE A 779 40.28 -1.38 2.53
C ILE A 779 41.37 -2.15 3.29
N ILE A 780 41.74 -3.36 2.82
CA ILE A 780 42.85 -4.11 3.42
C ILE A 780 44.14 -3.28 3.39
N MET A 781 44.48 -2.64 2.28
CA MET A 781 45.70 -1.84 2.15
C MET A 781 45.72 -0.67 3.13
N VAL A 782 44.63 0.09 3.20
CA VAL A 782 44.50 1.26 4.08
C VAL A 782 44.57 0.85 5.54
N GLU A 783 43.91 -0.25 5.92
CA GLU A 783 43.93 -0.74 7.30
C GLU A 783 45.29 -1.31 7.70
N ARG A 784 46.02 -1.94 6.78
CA ARG A 784 47.39 -2.39 7.03
C ARG A 784 48.35 -1.23 7.23
N GLN A 785 48.23 -0.15 6.44
CA GLN A 785 49.01 1.08 6.63
C GLN A 785 48.72 1.71 8.00
N ARG A 786 47.44 1.84 8.35
CA ARG A 786 47.00 2.40 9.65
C ARG A 786 47.54 1.62 10.84
N LEU A 787 47.53 0.28 10.76
CA LEU A 787 48.04 -0.59 11.82
C LEU A 787 49.58 -0.74 11.80
N GLY A 788 50.29 -0.06 10.90
CA GLY A 788 51.75 -0.12 10.78
C GLY A 788 52.27 -1.48 10.28
N LEU A 789 51.42 -2.27 9.63
CA LEU A 789 51.76 -3.61 9.11
C LEU A 789 52.50 -3.55 7.77
N ASP A 790 52.32 -2.47 7.02
CA ASP A 790 53.07 -2.17 5.82
C ASP A 790 54.00 -0.98 6.09
N LYS A 791 55.31 -1.18 6.03
CA LYS A 791 56.29 -0.09 6.13
C LYS A 791 56.12 0.82 4.91
N ARG A 792 56.06 2.15 5.11
CA ARG A 792 56.14 3.12 4.00
C ARG A 792 57.30 2.72 3.09
N ARG A 793 57.05 2.52 1.80
CA ARG A 793 58.13 2.71 0.82
C ARG A 793 58.42 4.21 0.85
N VAL A 794 59.49 4.60 1.55
CA VAL A 794 60.13 5.87 1.30
C VAL A 794 60.93 5.69 0.01
N SER A 795 60.28 5.98 -1.11
CA SER A 795 60.81 6.54 -2.37
C SER A 795 59.76 6.39 -3.47
#